data_AF-A0A174BZJ0-F1
#
_entry.id   AF-A0A174BZJ0-F1
#
_cell.length_a   1.000
_cell.length_b   1.000
_cell.length_c   1.000
_cell.angle_alpha   90.00
_cell.angle_beta   90.00
_cell.angle_gamma   90.00
#
_symmetry.space_group_name_H-M   'P 1'
#
loop_
_entity.id
_entity.type
_entity.pdbx_description
1 polymer ?
#
loop_
_entity_poly.entity_id
_entity_poly.type
_entity_poly.pdbx_seq_one_letter_code
_entity_poly.pdbx_strand_id
1 'polypeptide(L)'
;MKKKRWIKAGILAGVFLIAIVISSLLTNRGTADLTVDLGEPSLPRISFTVQGKNVNALAGYVNEMDITAMRDTITPLEENGTLQMAVDTDGNVIQEIHYEVYSLDGEEIYKKGEIKDLSDTAIQLDLNGALAEEISEAVLKVTLKVEKQNIYFYTRIERPDDLAVGECLNFAEDFHTKTFDKKNASDLSTYLEPNEEGDNTTFQTVTIHSSSSQLTWGNLAPEISSDVEWSIKESNSVYTSLLAKYQVTCVGDGEEVETYNIKEFFRVRYSGDELYLLDYNRSMNQVFNGNKKVLNENGILLGIASSNVPYETNKNGTIVSFVQERDLWTYNQDADELSLVFSFANKEGHDVRSRYDQHEVRIISVDDNGSTAFAVYGYMNRGEHEGEVGVDVYYFDIDKNAVEEKAFIPSNKSFAIAEDELGKMVYYSHERQMLYVLAGGKLYQVDLDNNKQEVLAEDLAEGQYTASDDGHMLAYQTNGSLEEATEIRVLNLKNGKENIVEAKDGETIRPLGFVSSDFIYGYQRPADKGRTVAGEDLLPMYALEIRDSKNKVVKTYSVEETYISDIFVEENLVTLNRVTKSGDTYTGTKQDYISNNEVRKESNITLESYTTDLKEKQMRLTYADGIEDQSPKILRPKQVMLDEAVRIAFDGKVKADKYYVYGMGELIEIYDKAAYAIQKAEQVSGVVISSDQSYIWEKGNRDLVYYTEAQAFKRADDQSSFDACEEQMKQYHAKRVNLTGCSLDQVLYVINKGLPVISMTDSSHAILLTGYSTTDVTYIDPDSGEENTVSVNDMETMTAGSGNTFIGYVK
;
A
#
# COMPACT_ATOMS: atom_id res chain seq x y z
N MET A 1 -47.84 67.02 21.94
CA MET A 1 -47.73 65.56 22.18
C MET A 1 -47.54 64.71 20.93
N LYS A 2 -48.26 64.94 19.81
CA LYS A 2 -48.15 64.10 18.59
C LYS A 2 -46.78 64.20 17.87
N LYS A 3 -46.18 65.40 17.73
CA LYS A 3 -44.88 65.59 17.05
C LYS A 3 -43.70 64.81 17.69
N LYS A 4 -43.63 64.78 19.03
CA LYS A 4 -42.58 64.00 19.75
C LYS A 4 -42.74 62.48 19.59
N ARG A 5 -43.96 61.97 19.39
CA ARG A 5 -44.21 60.54 19.12
C ARG A 5 -43.75 60.14 17.72
N TRP A 6 -44.00 60.97 16.71
CA TRP A 6 -43.54 60.71 15.33
C TRP A 6 -42.01 60.76 15.21
N ILE A 7 -41.35 61.66 15.93
CA ILE A 7 -39.87 61.69 15.96
C ILE A 7 -39.32 60.43 16.63
N LYS A 8 -39.90 59.98 17.76
CA LYS A 8 -39.48 58.73 18.41
C LYS A 8 -39.73 57.51 17.54
N ALA A 9 -40.84 57.46 16.81
CA ALA A 9 -41.15 56.38 15.87
C ALA A 9 -40.16 56.36 14.69
N GLY A 10 -39.79 57.53 14.15
CA GLY A 10 -38.78 57.63 13.10
C GLY A 10 -37.38 57.21 13.56
N ILE A 11 -36.98 57.59 14.79
CA ILE A 11 -35.70 57.17 15.37
C ILE A 11 -35.70 55.65 15.60
N LEU A 12 -36.77 55.07 16.14
CA LEU A 12 -36.89 53.62 16.34
C LEU A 12 -36.86 52.85 15.03
N ALA A 13 -37.54 53.33 13.98
CA ALA A 13 -37.50 52.72 12.66
C ALA A 13 -36.10 52.81 12.02
N GLY A 14 -35.40 53.93 12.20
CA GLY A 14 -34.02 54.10 11.73
C GLY A 14 -33.04 53.17 12.46
N VAL A 15 -33.14 53.06 13.78
CA VAL A 15 -32.31 52.13 14.58
C VAL A 15 -32.62 50.68 14.20
N PHE A 16 -33.88 50.33 13.95
CA PHE A 16 -34.28 49.00 13.50
C PHE A 16 -33.72 48.66 12.12
N LEU A 17 -33.77 49.60 11.16
CA LEU A 17 -33.18 49.42 9.83
C LEU A 17 -31.65 49.30 9.89
N ILE A 18 -30.98 50.12 10.71
CA ILE A 18 -29.53 50.03 10.92
C ILE A 18 -29.17 48.70 11.60
N ALA A 19 -29.96 48.24 12.57
CA ALA A 19 -29.76 46.94 13.22
C ALA A 19 -29.99 45.80 12.23
N ILE A 20 -30.96 45.88 11.31
CA ILE A 20 -31.15 44.90 10.23
C ILE A 20 -29.98 44.92 9.26
N VAL A 21 -29.47 46.09 8.88
CA VAL A 21 -28.33 46.20 7.96
C VAL A 21 -27.04 45.71 8.62
N ILE A 22 -26.80 46.03 9.89
CA ILE A 22 -25.64 45.54 10.66
C ILE A 22 -25.79 44.05 10.94
N SER A 23 -26.98 43.56 11.30
CA SER A 23 -27.27 42.13 11.45
C SER A 23 -27.07 41.44 10.10
N SER A 24 -27.57 41.98 8.99
CA SER A 24 -27.35 41.42 7.65
C SER A 24 -25.86 41.45 7.26
N LEU A 25 -25.10 42.49 7.59
CA LEU A 25 -23.67 42.55 7.33
C LEU A 25 -22.83 41.66 8.27
N LEU A 26 -23.31 41.35 9.47
CA LEU A 26 -22.68 40.40 10.40
C LEU A 26 -23.10 38.95 10.13
N THR A 27 -24.33 38.73 9.65
CA THR A 27 -24.92 37.41 9.38
C THR A 27 -24.63 36.95 7.93
N ASN A 28 -24.47 37.87 6.96
CA ASN A 28 -24.00 37.55 5.59
C ASN A 28 -22.46 37.64 5.44
N ARG A 29 -21.71 37.83 6.54
CA ARG A 29 -20.24 37.70 6.53
C ARG A 29 -19.74 36.30 6.86
N GLY A 30 -20.65 35.36 7.12
CA GLY A 30 -20.37 33.93 7.19
C GLY A 30 -21.30 33.19 6.23
N THR A 31 -20.79 32.92 5.04
CA THR A 31 -21.12 31.77 4.20
C THR A 31 -22.60 31.49 3.90
N ALA A 32 -23.08 32.05 2.78
CA ALA A 32 -24.06 31.32 1.95
C ALA A 32 -23.28 30.29 1.13
N ASP A 33 -22.74 29.27 1.80
CA ASP A 33 -21.99 28.20 1.13
C ASP A 33 -22.97 27.43 0.25
N LEU A 34 -22.80 27.59 -1.06
CA LEU A 34 -23.46 26.74 -2.03
C LEU A 34 -22.87 25.34 -1.83
N THR A 35 -23.73 24.35 -1.63
CA THR A 35 -23.30 22.96 -1.50
C THR A 35 -23.49 22.22 -2.81
N VAL A 36 -22.51 21.45 -3.26
CA VAL A 36 -22.55 20.68 -4.51
C VAL A 36 -22.53 19.17 -4.26
N ASP A 37 -22.91 18.42 -5.29
CA ASP A 37 -22.70 16.99 -5.37
C ASP A 37 -21.37 16.73 -6.10
N LEU A 38 -20.67 15.63 -5.79
CA LEU A 38 -19.42 15.22 -6.45
C LEU A 38 -19.62 14.91 -7.94
N GLY A 39 -20.87 14.74 -8.39
CA GLY A 39 -21.19 14.33 -9.76
C GLY A 39 -20.98 12.83 -9.99
N GLU A 40 -21.33 12.36 -11.19
CA GLU A 40 -21.08 10.99 -11.64
C GLU A 40 -19.73 10.92 -12.38
N PRO A 41 -19.01 9.78 -12.34
CA PRO A 41 -17.83 9.57 -13.16
C PRO A 41 -18.11 9.83 -14.65
N SER A 42 -17.16 10.44 -15.33
CA SER A 42 -17.24 10.87 -16.72
C SER A 42 -16.15 10.30 -17.62
N LEU A 43 -15.05 9.78 -17.06
CA LEU A 43 -13.94 9.26 -17.86
C LEU A 43 -14.28 7.89 -18.50
N PRO A 44 -13.80 7.64 -19.74
CA PRO A 44 -13.94 6.35 -20.39
C PRO A 44 -13.03 5.30 -19.76
N ARG A 45 -13.32 4.03 -20.03
CA ARG A 45 -12.46 2.87 -19.70
C ARG A 45 -11.98 2.19 -20.97
N ILE A 46 -10.87 1.46 -20.85
CA ILE A 46 -10.44 0.52 -21.89
C ILE A 46 -10.27 -0.88 -21.29
N SER A 47 -10.34 -1.89 -22.14
CA SER A 47 -9.98 -3.26 -21.77
C SER A 47 -9.41 -4.01 -22.97
N PHE A 48 -8.96 -5.25 -22.77
CA PHE A 48 -8.31 -6.04 -23.82
C PHE A 48 -9.00 -7.39 -24.00
N THR A 49 -8.95 -7.92 -25.22
CA THR A 49 -9.36 -9.29 -25.50
C THR A 49 -8.16 -10.22 -25.51
N VAL A 50 -8.15 -11.21 -24.63
CA VAL A 50 -7.14 -12.28 -24.60
C VAL A 50 -7.86 -13.62 -24.72
N GLN A 51 -7.48 -14.44 -25.70
CA GLN A 51 -8.11 -15.75 -25.96
C GLN A 51 -9.65 -15.68 -26.09
N GLY A 52 -10.16 -14.60 -26.70
CA GLY A 52 -11.59 -14.36 -26.92
C GLY A 52 -12.36 -13.86 -25.69
N LYS A 53 -11.67 -13.53 -24.60
CA LYS A 53 -12.26 -13.04 -23.34
C LYS A 53 -11.83 -11.62 -23.04
N ASN A 54 -12.74 -10.81 -22.51
CA ASN A 54 -12.46 -9.44 -22.08
C ASN A 54 -11.78 -9.47 -20.71
N VAL A 55 -10.57 -8.91 -20.62
CA VAL A 55 -9.73 -8.85 -19.42
C VAL A 55 -9.06 -7.48 -19.29
N ASN A 56 -8.45 -7.22 -18.13
CA ASN A 56 -7.62 -6.04 -17.87
C ASN A 56 -8.39 -4.73 -18.17
N ALA A 57 -9.53 -4.54 -17.51
CA ALA A 57 -10.26 -3.28 -17.58
C ALA A 57 -9.51 -2.19 -16.80
N LEU A 58 -9.16 -1.09 -17.47
CA LEU A 58 -8.31 -0.02 -16.96
C LEU A 58 -9.09 1.27 -16.77
N ALA A 59 -8.80 1.98 -15.68
CA ALA A 59 -9.27 3.34 -15.44
C ALA A 59 -8.36 4.36 -16.15
N GLY A 60 -8.95 5.48 -16.58
CA GLY A 60 -8.24 6.55 -17.28
C GLY A 60 -7.65 7.59 -16.33
N TYR A 61 -6.42 8.01 -16.58
CA TYR A 61 -5.73 9.06 -15.83
C TYR A 61 -5.75 10.37 -16.63
N VAL A 62 -5.93 11.52 -15.98
CA VAL A 62 -5.93 12.84 -16.65
C VAL A 62 -4.56 13.53 -16.66
N ASN A 63 -3.62 12.99 -15.87
CA ASN A 63 -2.22 13.39 -15.84
C ASN A 63 -1.34 12.22 -16.31
N GLU A 64 -0.18 12.51 -16.90
CA GLU A 64 0.80 11.47 -17.22
C GLU A 64 1.43 10.90 -15.94
N MET A 65 1.36 9.58 -15.80
CA MET A 65 1.94 8.83 -14.70
C MET A 65 3.41 8.45 -15.00
N ASP A 66 4.21 8.27 -13.94
CA ASP A 66 5.55 7.71 -14.03
C ASP A 66 5.48 6.26 -14.48
N ILE A 67 6.15 5.93 -15.61
CA ILE A 67 6.14 4.60 -16.22
C ILE A 67 6.57 3.52 -15.21
N THR A 68 7.58 3.81 -14.38
CA THR A 68 8.10 2.86 -13.39
C THR A 68 7.15 2.59 -12.23
N ALA A 69 6.15 3.47 -12.03
CA ALA A 69 5.17 3.37 -10.97
C ALA A 69 3.85 2.73 -11.42
N MET A 70 3.74 2.27 -12.69
CA MET A 70 2.51 1.75 -13.30
C MET A 70 2.66 0.29 -13.76
N ARG A 71 2.44 -0.68 -12.85
CA ARG A 71 2.64 -2.12 -13.10
C ARG A 71 1.35 -2.98 -13.17
N ASP A 72 0.21 -2.46 -12.72
CA ASP A 72 -1.01 -3.18 -12.30
C ASP A 72 -1.39 -4.48 -13.06
N THR A 73 -1.47 -4.45 -14.39
CA THR A 73 -1.84 -5.63 -15.21
C THR A 73 -0.79 -5.97 -16.27
N ILE A 74 -0.80 -7.21 -16.74
CA ILE A 74 -0.01 -7.66 -17.90
C ILE A 74 -0.93 -8.25 -18.98
N THR A 75 -0.76 -7.82 -20.22
CA THR A 75 -1.59 -8.23 -21.36
C THR A 75 -0.72 -8.94 -22.40
N PRO A 76 -0.79 -10.27 -22.50
CA PRO A 76 -0.08 -11.03 -23.54
C PRO A 76 -0.49 -10.58 -24.94
N LEU A 77 0.48 -10.41 -25.83
CA LEU A 77 0.21 -10.13 -27.24
C LEU A 77 -0.45 -11.33 -27.93
N GLU A 78 -1.15 -11.10 -29.03
CA GLU A 78 -1.47 -12.18 -29.96
C GLU A 78 -0.20 -12.66 -30.70
N GLU A 79 -0.23 -13.88 -31.24
CA GLU A 79 0.84 -14.49 -32.06
C GLU A 79 1.29 -13.61 -33.24
N ASN A 80 0.41 -12.76 -33.75
CA ASN A 80 0.70 -11.82 -34.84
C ASN A 80 1.35 -10.51 -34.35
N GLY A 81 1.61 -10.38 -33.04
CA GLY A 81 2.15 -9.17 -32.40
C GLY A 81 1.13 -8.04 -32.25
N THR A 82 -0.17 -8.33 -32.13
CA THR A 82 -1.21 -7.31 -32.00
C THR A 82 -1.99 -7.46 -30.69
N LEU A 83 -2.77 -6.43 -30.34
CA LEU A 83 -3.74 -6.47 -29.25
C LEU A 83 -5.09 -5.98 -29.73
N GLN A 84 -6.16 -6.66 -29.33
CA GLN A 84 -7.52 -6.17 -29.50
C GLN A 84 -7.96 -5.43 -28.23
N MET A 85 -8.29 -4.15 -28.37
CA MET A 85 -8.71 -3.25 -27.30
C MET A 85 -10.17 -2.86 -27.46
N ALA A 86 -10.94 -2.88 -26.38
CA ALA A 86 -12.28 -2.31 -26.31
C ALA A 86 -12.26 -0.95 -25.60
N VAL A 87 -13.16 -0.04 -26.00
CA VAL A 87 -13.28 1.29 -25.40
C VAL A 87 -14.73 1.51 -24.95
N ASP A 88 -14.92 1.65 -23.64
CA ASP A 88 -16.17 2.09 -23.04
C ASP A 88 -16.14 3.61 -22.99
N THR A 89 -16.79 4.25 -23.97
CA THR A 89 -16.66 5.71 -24.18
C THR A 89 -17.32 6.56 -23.09
N ASP A 90 -18.32 6.02 -22.39
CA ASP A 90 -19.10 6.71 -21.37
C ASP A 90 -19.60 8.11 -21.78
N GLY A 91 -20.00 8.25 -23.05
CA GLY A 91 -20.50 9.50 -23.62
C GLY A 91 -19.43 10.44 -24.18
N ASN A 92 -18.14 10.09 -24.07
CA ASN A 92 -17.05 10.84 -24.68
C ASN A 92 -16.93 10.58 -26.19
N VAL A 93 -16.59 11.63 -26.94
CA VAL A 93 -16.19 11.50 -28.35
C VAL A 93 -14.69 11.32 -28.42
N ILE A 94 -14.26 10.11 -28.77
CA ILE A 94 -12.84 9.78 -28.98
C ILE A 94 -12.42 10.30 -30.36
N GLN A 95 -11.41 11.17 -30.39
CA GLN A 95 -10.94 11.80 -31.63
C GLN A 95 -9.81 11.02 -32.28
N GLU A 96 -8.82 10.61 -31.47
CA GLU A 96 -7.61 9.91 -31.89
C GLU A 96 -7.14 9.03 -30.74
N ILE A 97 -6.47 7.92 -31.08
CA ILE A 97 -5.79 7.04 -30.12
C ILE A 97 -4.32 7.00 -30.45
N HIS A 98 -3.47 7.23 -29.45
CA HIS A 98 -2.02 7.07 -29.54
C HIS A 98 -1.59 5.95 -28.60
N TYR A 99 -0.54 5.22 -28.97
CA TYR A 99 0.06 4.23 -28.08
C TYR A 99 1.58 4.23 -28.18
N GLU A 100 2.23 3.96 -27.06
CA GLU A 100 3.68 3.93 -26.91
C GLU A 100 4.09 2.72 -26.07
N VAL A 101 5.10 1.98 -26.51
CA VAL A 101 5.69 0.84 -25.78
C VAL A 101 7.04 1.27 -25.22
N TYR A 102 7.17 1.22 -23.91
CA TYR A 102 8.36 1.62 -23.15
C TYR A 102 9.09 0.41 -22.58
N SER A 103 10.41 0.51 -22.41
CA SER A 103 11.16 -0.37 -21.49
C SER A 103 10.56 -0.33 -20.08
N LEU A 104 10.80 -1.36 -19.28
CA LEU A 104 10.28 -1.46 -17.91
C LEU A 104 10.76 -0.31 -17.00
N ASP A 105 12.00 0.13 -17.17
CA ASP A 105 12.58 1.30 -16.48
C ASP A 105 12.07 2.66 -17.03
N GLY A 106 11.30 2.63 -18.12
CA GLY A 106 10.76 3.81 -18.80
C GLY A 106 11.78 4.68 -19.54
N GLU A 107 13.04 4.25 -19.67
CA GLU A 107 14.11 5.03 -20.29
C GLU A 107 14.07 5.00 -21.84
N GLU A 108 13.63 3.88 -22.42
CA GLU A 108 13.56 3.68 -23.87
C GLU A 108 12.12 3.52 -24.36
N ILE A 109 11.86 3.97 -25.59
CA ILE A 109 10.59 3.73 -26.28
C ILE A 109 10.85 2.79 -27.46
N TYR A 110 10.29 1.60 -27.41
CA TYR A 110 10.42 0.57 -28.43
C TYR A 110 9.51 0.82 -29.64
N LYS A 111 8.28 1.29 -29.42
CA LYS A 111 7.30 1.53 -30.50
C LYS A 111 6.35 2.68 -30.20
N LYS A 112 5.87 3.35 -31.25
CA LYS A 112 4.75 4.31 -31.21
C LYS A 112 3.76 4.02 -32.34
N GLY A 113 2.48 4.30 -32.11
CA GLY A 113 1.46 4.23 -33.15
C GLY A 113 0.28 5.17 -32.91
N GLU A 114 -0.54 5.34 -33.94
CA GLU A 114 -1.68 6.26 -33.98
C GLU A 114 -2.84 5.62 -34.75
N ILE A 115 -4.06 5.76 -34.23
CA ILE A 115 -5.31 5.29 -34.85
C ILE A 115 -6.29 6.46 -34.92
N LYS A 116 -6.78 6.74 -36.14
CA LYS A 116 -7.77 7.80 -36.42
C LYS A 116 -9.10 7.26 -36.92
N ASP A 117 -9.10 6.03 -37.43
CA ASP A 117 -10.33 5.37 -37.85
C ASP A 117 -10.91 4.62 -36.66
N LEU A 118 -11.95 5.20 -36.06
CA LEU A 118 -12.59 4.74 -34.83
C LEU A 118 -14.02 4.28 -35.12
N SER A 119 -14.30 3.80 -36.34
CA SER A 119 -15.62 3.28 -36.72
C SER A 119 -15.96 1.96 -36.04
N ASP A 120 -14.95 1.21 -35.62
CA ASP A 120 -15.08 -0.10 -35.01
C ASP A 120 -15.11 0.00 -33.47
N THR A 121 -15.95 -0.81 -32.84
CA THR A 121 -16.02 -0.88 -31.36
C THR A 121 -14.84 -1.64 -30.75
N ALA A 122 -14.19 -2.51 -31.52
CA ALA A 122 -12.95 -3.18 -31.14
C ALA A 122 -11.80 -2.64 -31.99
N ILE A 123 -10.78 -2.12 -31.31
CA ILE A 123 -9.66 -1.40 -31.90
C ILE A 123 -8.43 -2.30 -31.85
N GLN A 124 -7.80 -2.51 -33.00
CA GLN A 124 -6.59 -3.33 -33.08
C GLN A 124 -5.33 -2.47 -32.97
N LEU A 125 -4.50 -2.73 -31.97
CA LEU A 125 -3.18 -2.11 -31.80
C LEU A 125 -2.12 -2.97 -32.50
N ASP A 126 -1.38 -2.41 -33.46
CA ASP A 126 -0.25 -3.07 -34.11
C ASP A 126 1.02 -2.87 -33.28
N LEU A 127 1.42 -3.90 -32.54
CA LEU A 127 2.60 -3.93 -31.68
C LEU A 127 3.71 -4.83 -32.25
N ASN A 128 3.64 -5.23 -33.52
CA ASN A 128 4.61 -6.11 -34.14
C ASN A 128 6.01 -5.47 -34.12
N GLY A 129 7.01 -6.23 -33.67
CA GLY A 129 8.39 -5.75 -33.49
C GLY A 129 8.61 -4.79 -32.30
N ALA A 130 7.61 -4.59 -31.43
CA ALA A 130 7.80 -3.81 -30.20
C ALA A 130 8.61 -4.55 -29.14
N LEU A 131 8.55 -5.88 -29.13
CA LEU A 131 9.32 -6.75 -28.24
C LEU A 131 10.32 -7.53 -29.08
N ALA A 132 11.60 -7.19 -28.98
CA ALA A 132 12.70 -7.91 -29.64
C ALA A 132 12.89 -9.31 -29.03
N GLU A 133 13.78 -10.13 -29.60
CA GLU A 133 13.96 -11.52 -29.14
C GLU A 133 14.36 -11.60 -27.65
N GLU A 134 15.16 -10.64 -27.21
CA GLU A 134 15.70 -10.46 -25.87
C GLU A 134 14.77 -9.72 -24.89
N ILE A 135 13.64 -9.18 -25.36
CA ILE A 135 12.69 -8.42 -24.55
C ILE A 135 11.42 -9.26 -24.36
N SER A 136 11.19 -9.76 -23.15
CA SER A 136 9.98 -10.52 -22.81
C SER A 136 8.79 -9.62 -22.49
N GLU A 137 9.03 -8.47 -21.85
CA GLU A 137 8.03 -7.62 -21.22
C GLU A 137 8.32 -6.13 -21.43
N ALA A 138 7.27 -5.32 -21.57
CA ALA A 138 7.36 -3.86 -21.72
C ALA A 138 6.12 -3.16 -21.14
N VAL A 139 6.19 -1.85 -20.91
CA VAL A 139 5.02 -1.04 -20.51
C VAL A 139 4.34 -0.46 -21.75
N LEU A 140 3.03 -0.68 -21.89
CA LEU A 140 2.18 -0.05 -22.89
C LEU A 140 1.43 1.14 -22.27
N LYS A 141 1.68 2.33 -22.81
CA LYS A 141 0.88 3.54 -22.56
C LYS A 141 -0.07 3.76 -23.72
N VAL A 142 -1.37 3.83 -23.45
CA VAL A 142 -2.41 4.23 -24.42
C VAL A 142 -2.93 5.62 -24.05
N THR A 143 -3.12 6.48 -25.03
CA THR A 143 -3.66 7.84 -24.85
C THR A 143 -4.90 8.00 -25.73
N LEU A 144 -6.05 8.20 -25.10
CA LEU A 144 -7.28 8.60 -25.77
C LEU A 144 -7.36 10.13 -25.78
N LYS A 145 -7.50 10.71 -26.97
CA LYS A 145 -7.73 12.15 -27.12
C LYS A 145 -9.23 12.42 -27.19
N VAL A 146 -9.75 13.14 -26.21
CA VAL A 146 -11.13 13.62 -26.17
C VAL A 146 -11.18 15.13 -26.36
N GLU A 147 -12.37 15.73 -26.47
CA GLU A 147 -12.50 17.16 -26.83
C GLU A 147 -11.73 18.13 -25.92
N LYS A 148 -11.64 17.83 -24.61
CA LYS A 148 -11.11 18.77 -23.61
C LYS A 148 -9.72 18.42 -23.09
N GLN A 149 -9.31 17.16 -23.19
CA GLN A 149 -8.09 16.66 -22.57
C GLN A 149 -7.64 15.33 -23.17
N ASN A 150 -6.45 14.88 -22.78
CA ASN A 150 -5.97 13.52 -23.00
C ASN A 150 -6.31 12.66 -21.79
N ILE A 151 -6.53 11.37 -22.04
CA ILE A 151 -6.79 10.36 -21.01
C ILE A 151 -5.80 9.22 -21.23
N TYR A 152 -5.02 8.91 -20.21
CA TYR A 152 -3.89 7.99 -20.26
C TYR A 152 -4.24 6.67 -19.59
N PHE A 153 -3.77 5.56 -20.15
CA PHE A 153 -3.98 4.22 -19.64
C PHE A 153 -2.66 3.45 -19.70
N TYR A 154 -2.43 2.58 -18.72
CA TYR A 154 -1.16 1.90 -18.54
C TYR A 154 -1.40 0.41 -18.24
N THR A 155 -0.70 -0.44 -18.97
CA THR A 155 -0.59 -1.88 -18.70
C THR A 155 0.80 -2.34 -19.10
N ARG A 156 1.20 -3.53 -18.69
CA ARG A 156 2.34 -4.23 -19.28
C ARG A 156 1.88 -5.10 -20.44
N ILE A 157 2.81 -5.41 -21.32
CA ILE A 157 2.63 -6.38 -22.42
C ILE A 157 3.73 -7.41 -22.36
N GLU A 158 3.40 -8.65 -22.74
CA GLU A 158 4.33 -9.77 -22.77
C GLU A 158 4.28 -10.49 -24.11
N ARG A 159 5.40 -11.10 -24.49
CA ARG A 159 5.43 -12.03 -25.61
C ARG A 159 4.54 -13.25 -25.33
N PRO A 160 3.83 -13.77 -26.34
CA PRO A 160 2.92 -14.91 -26.16
C PRO A 160 3.64 -16.26 -26.00
N ASP A 161 4.93 -16.31 -26.35
CA ASP A 161 5.70 -17.56 -26.39
C ASP A 161 5.68 -18.26 -25.02
N ASP A 162 5.35 -19.56 -25.03
CA ASP A 162 5.31 -20.44 -23.85
C ASP A 162 4.31 -20.04 -22.74
N LEU A 163 3.36 -19.13 -23.02
CA LEU A 163 2.33 -18.73 -22.05
C LEU A 163 1.07 -19.61 -22.15
N ALA A 164 0.61 -20.13 -21.02
CA ALA A 164 -0.62 -20.94 -20.90
C ALA A 164 -1.82 -20.14 -20.35
N VAL A 165 -1.94 -18.88 -20.76
CA VAL A 165 -2.90 -17.93 -20.19
C VAL A 165 -4.35 -18.35 -20.47
N GLY A 166 -4.63 -18.92 -21.65
CA GLY A 166 -5.97 -19.37 -22.02
C GLY A 166 -6.45 -20.53 -21.14
N GLU A 167 -5.60 -21.52 -20.94
CA GLU A 167 -5.83 -22.67 -20.08
C GLU A 167 -6.04 -22.24 -18.62
N CYS A 168 -5.16 -21.38 -18.11
CA CYS A 168 -5.24 -20.87 -16.74
C CYS A 168 -6.51 -20.03 -16.51
N LEU A 169 -6.89 -19.17 -17.45
CA LEU A 169 -8.10 -18.35 -17.36
C LEU A 169 -9.37 -19.19 -17.45
N ASN A 170 -9.41 -20.19 -18.32
CA ASN A 170 -10.52 -21.15 -18.38
C ASN A 170 -10.67 -21.93 -17.06
N PHE A 171 -9.56 -22.36 -16.47
CA PHE A 171 -9.56 -23.03 -15.17
C PHE A 171 -10.11 -22.15 -14.06
N ALA A 172 -9.63 -20.90 -13.95
CA ALA A 172 -10.07 -19.98 -12.90
C ALA A 172 -11.57 -19.65 -13.01
N GLU A 173 -12.09 -19.44 -14.22
CA GLU A 173 -13.52 -19.21 -14.45
C GLU A 173 -14.39 -20.43 -14.10
N ASP A 174 -13.96 -21.63 -14.47
CA ASP A 174 -14.65 -22.87 -14.11
C ASP A 174 -14.63 -23.09 -12.59
N PHE A 175 -13.47 -22.89 -11.96
CA PHE A 175 -13.32 -22.97 -10.51
C PHE A 175 -14.24 -21.96 -9.81
N HIS A 176 -14.18 -20.69 -10.19
CA HIS A 176 -15.03 -19.61 -9.69
C HIS A 176 -16.51 -19.99 -9.79
N THR A 177 -16.97 -20.38 -10.99
CA THR A 177 -18.36 -20.77 -11.25
C THR A 177 -18.80 -21.93 -10.35
N LYS A 178 -17.93 -22.93 -10.18
CA LYS A 178 -18.21 -24.10 -9.35
C LYS A 178 -18.34 -23.77 -7.87
N THR A 179 -17.71 -22.70 -7.37
CA THR A 179 -17.84 -22.31 -5.95
C THR A 179 -19.29 -22.02 -5.54
N PHE A 180 -20.14 -21.60 -6.49
CA PHE A 180 -21.54 -21.26 -6.24
C PHE A 180 -22.51 -22.47 -6.28
N ASP A 181 -22.06 -23.66 -6.67
CA ASP A 181 -22.86 -24.89 -6.55
C ASP A 181 -22.15 -25.91 -5.67
N LYS A 182 -22.71 -26.11 -4.47
CA LYS A 182 -22.22 -27.04 -3.44
C LYS A 182 -22.04 -28.48 -3.93
N LYS A 183 -22.69 -28.89 -5.03
CA LYS A 183 -22.48 -30.22 -5.62
C LYS A 183 -21.05 -30.40 -6.14
N ASN A 184 -20.36 -29.31 -6.46
CA ASN A 184 -18.98 -29.32 -6.94
C ASN A 184 -17.95 -29.32 -5.80
N ALA A 185 -18.39 -29.28 -4.53
CA ALA A 185 -17.50 -29.22 -3.37
C ALA A 185 -16.44 -30.35 -3.35
N SER A 186 -16.84 -31.57 -3.74
CA SER A 186 -15.92 -32.71 -3.86
C SER A 186 -14.84 -32.49 -4.92
N ASP A 187 -15.24 -31.93 -6.05
CA ASP A 187 -14.37 -31.73 -7.20
C ASP A 187 -13.38 -30.59 -6.94
N LEU A 188 -13.83 -29.53 -6.26
CA LEU A 188 -12.96 -28.42 -5.86
C LEU A 188 -11.99 -28.83 -4.75
N SER A 189 -12.38 -29.74 -3.86
CA SER A 189 -11.55 -30.17 -2.73
C SER A 189 -10.24 -30.86 -3.14
N THR A 190 -10.13 -31.34 -4.38
CA THR A 190 -8.88 -31.94 -4.88
C THR A 190 -7.79 -30.91 -5.16
N TYR A 191 -8.14 -29.62 -5.20
CA TYR A 191 -7.21 -28.50 -5.41
C TYR A 191 -6.88 -27.74 -4.12
N LEU A 192 -7.55 -28.05 -3.01
CA LEU A 192 -7.31 -27.40 -1.73
C LEU A 192 -6.21 -28.11 -0.95
N GLU A 193 -5.55 -27.36 -0.07
CA GLU A 193 -4.51 -27.85 0.84
C GLU A 193 -4.85 -27.54 2.31
N PRO A 194 -6.00 -28.02 2.86
CA PRO A 194 -6.43 -27.57 4.18
C PRO A 194 -5.45 -27.95 5.29
N ASN A 195 -5.05 -26.97 6.09
CA ASN A 195 -4.09 -27.13 7.19
C ASN A 195 -4.43 -26.19 8.36
N GLU A 196 -3.54 -26.05 9.35
CA GLU A 196 -3.74 -25.18 10.53
C GLU A 196 -3.64 -23.67 10.22
N GLU A 197 -3.16 -23.28 9.03
CA GLU A 197 -3.03 -21.88 8.59
C GLU A 197 -4.36 -21.32 8.05
N GLY A 198 -5.32 -22.18 7.68
CA GLY A 198 -6.63 -21.77 7.20
C GLY A 198 -7.61 -21.37 8.34
N ASP A 199 -8.19 -20.16 8.25
CA ASP A 199 -9.26 -19.72 9.16
C ASP A 199 -10.64 -20.16 8.65
N ASN A 200 -11.15 -21.27 9.21
CA ASN A 200 -12.49 -21.80 8.90
C ASN A 200 -13.61 -21.25 9.79
N THR A 201 -13.39 -20.07 10.39
CA THR A 201 -14.40 -19.38 11.22
C THR A 201 -14.99 -18.16 10.54
N THR A 202 -14.59 -17.86 9.31
CA THR A 202 -14.99 -16.66 8.58
C THR A 202 -15.18 -16.93 7.09
N PHE A 203 -16.06 -16.13 6.46
CA PHE A 203 -16.11 -16.01 4.99
C PHE A 203 -15.36 -14.78 4.47
N GLN A 204 -14.86 -13.93 5.36
CA GLN A 204 -14.21 -12.67 4.99
C GLN A 204 -12.93 -12.91 4.20
N THR A 205 -12.15 -13.93 4.56
CA THR A 205 -10.97 -14.39 3.83
C THR A 205 -11.04 -15.90 3.71
N VAL A 206 -10.96 -16.42 2.50
CA VAL A 206 -10.91 -17.85 2.19
C VAL A 206 -9.68 -18.11 1.33
N THR A 207 -8.82 -19.02 1.79
CA THR A 207 -7.55 -19.35 1.12
C THR A 207 -7.55 -20.78 0.59
N ILE A 208 -6.49 -21.17 -0.13
CA ILE A 208 -6.26 -22.57 -0.51
C ILE A 208 -6.21 -23.54 0.69
N HIS A 209 -5.89 -23.04 1.89
CA HIS A 209 -5.86 -23.79 3.14
C HIS A 209 -7.21 -23.83 3.89
N SER A 210 -8.24 -23.15 3.36
CA SER A 210 -9.59 -23.20 3.92
C SER A 210 -10.31 -24.49 3.54
N SER A 211 -11.38 -24.81 4.26
CA SER A 211 -12.18 -26.00 4.00
C SER A 211 -13.05 -25.83 2.75
N SER A 212 -13.46 -26.95 2.17
CA SER A 212 -14.40 -26.96 1.04
C SER A 212 -15.74 -26.26 1.37
N SER A 213 -16.16 -26.23 2.64
CA SER A 213 -17.36 -25.50 3.08
C SER A 213 -17.18 -23.99 2.94
N GLN A 214 -16.04 -23.45 3.42
CA GLN A 214 -15.71 -22.03 3.27
C GLN A 214 -15.57 -21.64 1.80
N LEU A 215 -14.91 -22.49 1.01
CA LEU A 215 -14.78 -22.29 -0.44
C LEU A 215 -16.14 -22.17 -1.13
N THR A 216 -17.09 -23.05 -0.78
CA THR A 216 -18.44 -23.10 -1.36
C THR A 216 -19.49 -22.32 -0.56
N TRP A 217 -19.04 -21.28 0.15
CA TRP A 217 -19.87 -20.26 0.82
C TRP A 217 -20.75 -20.77 1.96
N GLY A 218 -20.48 -21.96 2.51
CA GLY A 218 -21.22 -22.53 3.64
C GLY A 218 -22.73 -22.40 3.44
N ASN A 219 -23.46 -21.80 4.37
CA ASN A 219 -24.91 -21.58 4.24
C ASN A 219 -25.30 -20.20 3.68
N LEU A 220 -24.32 -19.35 3.36
CA LEU A 220 -24.54 -17.95 2.97
C LEU A 220 -25.30 -17.80 1.64
N ALA A 221 -25.13 -18.76 0.73
CA ALA A 221 -25.81 -18.83 -0.57
C ALA A 221 -25.80 -17.51 -1.37
N PRO A 222 -24.62 -16.95 -1.68
CA PRO A 222 -24.50 -15.69 -2.42
C PRO A 222 -24.98 -15.81 -3.87
N GLU A 223 -25.52 -14.71 -4.40
CA GLU A 223 -25.88 -14.54 -5.81
C GLU A 223 -25.04 -13.41 -6.43
N ILE A 224 -24.39 -13.67 -7.58
CA ILE A 224 -23.62 -12.67 -8.32
C ILE A 224 -24.56 -11.55 -8.78
N SER A 225 -24.17 -10.30 -8.53
CA SER A 225 -24.97 -9.09 -8.75
C SER A 225 -24.32 -8.05 -9.67
N SER A 226 -23.10 -8.31 -10.14
CA SER A 226 -22.37 -7.52 -11.14
C SER A 226 -21.72 -8.41 -12.18
N ASP A 227 -21.14 -7.82 -13.24
CA ASP A 227 -20.17 -8.52 -14.07
C ASP A 227 -18.94 -8.93 -13.26
N VAL A 228 -18.26 -9.98 -13.70
CA VAL A 228 -17.01 -10.47 -13.13
C VAL A 228 -15.85 -9.93 -13.95
N GLU A 229 -15.14 -8.93 -13.42
CA GLU A 229 -14.00 -8.31 -14.09
C GLU A 229 -12.73 -9.11 -13.83
N TRP A 230 -12.18 -9.72 -14.87
CA TRP A 230 -10.95 -10.50 -14.81
C TRP A 230 -9.72 -9.66 -15.17
N SER A 231 -8.67 -9.77 -14.36
CA SER A 231 -7.37 -9.17 -14.60
C SER A 231 -6.27 -10.22 -14.57
N ILE A 232 -5.35 -10.15 -15.52
CA ILE A 232 -4.09 -10.91 -15.53
C ILE A 232 -3.05 -10.03 -14.83
N LYS A 233 -2.57 -10.50 -13.68
CA LYS A 233 -1.70 -9.74 -12.77
C LYS A 233 -0.23 -10.07 -12.98
N GLU A 234 0.07 -11.34 -13.22
CA GLU A 234 1.41 -11.80 -13.62
C GLU A 234 1.25 -13.02 -14.55
N SER A 235 2.18 -13.20 -15.47
CA SER A 235 2.24 -14.36 -16.35
C SER A 235 3.69 -14.65 -16.70
N ASN A 236 4.01 -15.93 -16.88
CA ASN A 236 5.26 -16.43 -17.47
C ASN A 236 5.06 -17.90 -17.87
N SER A 237 6.13 -18.57 -18.29
CA SER A 237 6.11 -19.98 -18.70
C SER A 237 5.79 -20.99 -17.58
N VAL A 238 5.75 -20.56 -16.31
CA VAL A 238 5.55 -21.42 -15.15
C VAL A 238 4.18 -21.24 -14.50
N TYR A 239 3.62 -20.03 -14.51
CA TYR A 239 2.31 -19.75 -13.91
C TYR A 239 1.64 -18.51 -14.50
N THR A 240 0.34 -18.40 -14.27
CA THR A 240 -0.46 -17.19 -14.48
C THR A 240 -1.20 -16.83 -13.20
N SER A 241 -1.12 -15.55 -12.80
CA SER A 241 -1.84 -14.98 -11.67
C SER A 241 -3.02 -14.16 -12.17
N LEU A 242 -4.21 -14.44 -11.65
CA LEU A 242 -5.47 -13.87 -12.10
C LEU A 242 -6.22 -13.27 -10.91
N LEU A 243 -6.93 -12.17 -11.13
CA LEU A 243 -7.79 -11.55 -10.14
C LEU A 243 -9.17 -11.29 -10.74
N ALA A 244 -10.20 -11.84 -10.11
CA ALA A 244 -11.60 -11.52 -10.39
C ALA A 244 -12.14 -10.53 -9.36
N LYS A 245 -12.75 -9.43 -9.82
CA LYS A 245 -13.48 -8.48 -8.97
C LYS A 245 -14.95 -8.47 -9.35
N TYR A 246 -15.83 -8.59 -8.36
CA TYR A 246 -17.29 -8.63 -8.56
C TYR A 246 -18.06 -8.33 -7.27
N GLN A 247 -19.37 -8.14 -7.39
CA GLN A 247 -20.28 -8.00 -6.25
C GLN A 247 -21.22 -9.19 -6.16
N VAL A 248 -21.50 -9.62 -4.93
CA VAL A 248 -22.57 -10.58 -4.62
C VAL A 248 -23.61 -9.96 -3.71
N THR A 249 -24.80 -10.55 -3.72
CA THR A 249 -25.84 -10.28 -2.71
C THR A 249 -26.16 -11.53 -1.92
N CYS A 250 -26.48 -11.36 -0.64
CA CYS A 250 -26.90 -12.44 0.26
C CYS A 250 -28.11 -12.00 1.07
N VAL A 251 -28.97 -12.94 1.46
CA VAL A 251 -29.98 -12.69 2.50
C VAL A 251 -29.32 -12.89 3.86
N GLY A 252 -29.15 -11.81 4.61
CA GLY A 252 -28.46 -11.83 5.91
C GLY A 252 -29.30 -12.37 7.07
N ASP A 253 -28.73 -12.38 8.27
CA ASP A 253 -29.37 -12.86 9.52
C ASP A 253 -30.71 -12.15 9.82
N GLY A 254 -30.87 -10.91 9.37
CA GLY A 254 -32.08 -10.11 9.52
C GLY A 254 -33.11 -10.24 8.40
N GLU A 255 -32.97 -11.22 7.51
CA GLU A 255 -33.77 -11.40 6.27
C GLU A 255 -33.67 -10.21 5.28
N GLU A 256 -32.73 -9.29 5.48
CA GLU A 256 -32.44 -8.21 4.54
C GLU A 256 -31.42 -8.66 3.49
N VAL A 257 -31.60 -8.20 2.25
CA VAL A 257 -30.58 -8.35 1.20
C VAL A 257 -29.43 -7.38 1.48
N GLU A 258 -28.23 -7.93 1.52
CA GLU A 258 -26.96 -7.25 1.77
C GLU A 258 -26.03 -7.44 0.58
N THR A 259 -25.15 -6.46 0.34
CA THR A 259 -24.22 -6.45 -0.78
C THR A 259 -22.79 -6.60 -0.26
N TYR A 260 -21.97 -7.34 -1.01
CA TYR A 260 -20.58 -7.60 -0.66
C TYR A 260 -19.68 -7.39 -1.88
N ASN A 261 -18.53 -6.75 -1.65
CA ASN A 261 -17.47 -6.63 -2.64
C ASN A 261 -16.53 -7.83 -2.50
N ILE A 262 -16.25 -8.49 -3.63
CA ILE A 262 -15.41 -9.69 -3.70
C ILE A 262 -14.16 -9.40 -4.52
N LYS A 263 -13.00 -9.82 -4.00
CA LYS A 263 -11.78 -10.03 -4.76
C LYS A 263 -11.42 -11.51 -4.68
N GLU A 264 -11.24 -12.17 -5.81
CA GLU A 264 -10.92 -13.59 -5.89
C GLU A 264 -9.68 -13.81 -6.76
N PHE A 265 -8.59 -14.14 -6.10
CA PHE A 265 -7.26 -14.34 -6.67
C PHE A 265 -6.98 -15.82 -6.92
N PHE A 266 -6.34 -16.08 -8.06
CA PHE A 266 -5.87 -17.40 -8.46
C PHE A 266 -4.42 -17.32 -8.91
N ARG A 267 -3.63 -18.31 -8.53
CA ARG A 267 -2.34 -18.58 -9.15
C ARG A 267 -2.34 -19.98 -9.72
N VAL A 268 -2.22 -20.09 -11.03
CA VAL A 268 -2.45 -21.34 -11.77
C VAL A 268 -1.21 -21.70 -12.56
N ARG A 269 -0.84 -22.97 -12.54
CA ARG A 269 0.20 -23.53 -13.41
C ARG A 269 -0.41 -24.54 -14.36
N TYR A 270 -0.03 -24.45 -15.62
CA TYR A 270 -0.30 -25.47 -16.62
C TYR A 270 1.02 -26.18 -16.98
N SER A 271 1.10 -27.49 -16.72
CA SER A 271 2.31 -28.26 -17.02
C SER A 271 1.95 -29.70 -17.37
N GLY A 272 2.50 -30.21 -18.48
CA GLY A 272 2.30 -31.61 -18.89
C GLY A 272 0.83 -31.99 -19.12
N ASP A 273 0.04 -31.07 -19.66
CA ASP A 273 -1.42 -31.17 -19.82
C ASP A 273 -2.23 -31.24 -18.51
N GLU A 274 -1.62 -30.92 -17.36
CA GLU A 274 -2.26 -30.83 -16.05
C GLU A 274 -2.31 -29.38 -15.54
N LEU A 275 -3.39 -29.05 -14.83
CA LEU A 275 -3.60 -27.75 -14.18
C LEU A 275 -3.42 -27.90 -12.66
N TYR A 276 -2.65 -26.99 -12.08
CA TYR A 276 -2.40 -26.92 -10.65
C TYR A 276 -2.81 -25.55 -10.12
N LEU A 277 -3.62 -25.54 -9.06
CA LEU A 277 -3.89 -24.34 -8.28
C LEU A 277 -2.76 -24.19 -7.26
N LEU A 278 -1.86 -23.24 -7.51
CA LEU A 278 -0.69 -22.98 -6.66
C LEU A 278 -1.04 -22.08 -5.48
N ASP A 279 -2.00 -21.19 -5.66
CA ASP A 279 -2.52 -20.32 -4.61
C ASP A 279 -3.95 -19.87 -4.94
N TYR A 280 -4.72 -19.60 -3.90
CA TYR A 280 -6.08 -19.10 -3.96
C TYR A 280 -6.33 -18.19 -2.76
N ASN A 281 -6.89 -17.01 -3.01
CA ASN A 281 -7.34 -16.10 -1.96
C ASN A 281 -8.62 -15.39 -2.40
N ARG A 282 -9.68 -15.48 -1.60
CA ARG A 282 -10.91 -14.74 -1.79
C ARG A 282 -11.21 -13.88 -0.57
N SER A 283 -11.34 -12.57 -0.79
CA SER A 283 -11.87 -11.66 0.22
C SER A 283 -13.33 -11.30 -0.06
N MET A 284 -14.13 -11.19 1.00
CA MET A 284 -15.53 -10.80 0.97
C MET A 284 -15.78 -9.73 2.03
N ASN A 285 -16.12 -8.51 1.62
CA ASN A 285 -16.38 -7.43 2.55
C ASN A 285 -17.79 -6.86 2.34
N GLN A 286 -18.55 -6.75 3.44
CA GLN A 286 -19.91 -6.22 3.43
C GLN A 286 -19.89 -4.71 3.18
N VAL A 287 -20.70 -4.26 2.22
CA VAL A 287 -20.95 -2.84 1.98
C VAL A 287 -21.86 -2.32 3.08
N PHE A 288 -21.37 -1.34 3.86
CA PHE A 288 -22.15 -0.75 4.94
C PHE A 288 -23.25 0.16 4.39
N ASN A 289 -24.50 -0.12 4.73
CA ASN A 289 -25.66 0.61 4.25
C ASN A 289 -26.49 1.13 5.42
N GLY A 290 -26.30 2.40 5.78
CA GLY A 290 -27.06 3.03 6.86
C GLY A 290 -28.59 3.01 6.69
N ASN A 291 -29.14 2.73 5.50
CA ASN A 291 -30.59 2.59 5.31
C ASN A 291 -31.13 1.21 5.72
N LYS A 292 -30.26 0.30 6.17
CA LYS A 292 -30.56 -1.05 6.66
C LYS A 292 -30.45 -1.11 8.18
N LYS A 293 -30.80 -2.25 8.78
CA LYS A 293 -30.60 -2.43 10.23
C LYS A 293 -29.12 -2.63 10.55
N VAL A 294 -28.42 -1.53 10.79
CA VAL A 294 -26.97 -1.51 11.07
C VAL A 294 -26.63 -1.28 12.55
N LEU A 295 -27.61 -1.01 13.40
CA LEU A 295 -27.42 -0.87 14.85
C LEU A 295 -28.15 -1.98 15.62
N ASN A 296 -27.57 -2.40 16.74
CA ASN A 296 -28.24 -3.17 17.78
C ASN A 296 -27.86 -2.66 19.18
N GLU A 297 -28.35 -3.31 20.23
CA GLU A 297 -28.13 -2.91 21.62
C GLU A 297 -26.64 -2.89 22.02
N ASN A 298 -25.78 -3.61 21.31
CA ASN A 298 -24.35 -3.68 21.60
C ASN A 298 -23.53 -2.68 20.78
N GLY A 299 -24.00 -2.23 19.62
CA GLY A 299 -23.18 -1.38 18.76
C GLY A 299 -23.54 -1.33 17.28
N ILE A 300 -22.57 -0.90 16.48
CA ILE A 300 -22.66 -0.76 15.01
C ILE A 300 -22.21 -2.07 14.37
N LEU A 301 -23.09 -2.69 13.58
CA LEU A 301 -22.87 -3.94 12.87
C LEU A 301 -22.16 -3.67 11.54
N LEU A 302 -20.89 -4.07 11.43
CA LEU A 302 -20.11 -3.94 10.19
C LEU A 302 -20.27 -5.19 9.31
N GLY A 303 -20.64 -6.32 9.91
CA GLY A 303 -20.90 -7.57 9.20
C GLY A 303 -19.62 -8.33 8.87
N ILE A 304 -19.60 -9.04 7.74
CA ILE A 304 -18.40 -9.73 7.27
C ILE A 304 -17.41 -8.66 6.77
N ALA A 305 -16.38 -8.38 7.56
CA ALA A 305 -15.41 -7.31 7.31
C ALA A 305 -14.05 -7.66 7.92
N SER A 306 -12.99 -7.01 7.43
CA SER A 306 -11.63 -7.15 7.97
C SER A 306 -11.61 -6.99 9.49
N SER A 307 -10.77 -7.73 10.19
CA SER A 307 -10.57 -7.53 11.64
C SER A 307 -9.81 -6.24 11.98
N ASN A 308 -9.29 -5.54 10.96
CA ASN A 308 -8.63 -4.25 11.09
C ASN A 308 -9.47 -3.16 10.40
N VAL A 309 -10.51 -2.69 11.09
CA VAL A 309 -11.37 -1.59 10.62
C VAL A 309 -10.80 -0.27 11.14
N PRO A 310 -10.48 0.71 10.29
CA PRO A 310 -10.06 2.03 10.75
C PRO A 310 -11.21 2.78 11.43
N TYR A 311 -11.02 3.20 12.67
CA TYR A 311 -11.97 4.05 13.39
C TYR A 311 -11.27 4.95 14.41
N GLU A 312 -11.89 6.08 14.70
CA GLU A 312 -11.47 7.02 15.74
C GLU A 312 -12.69 7.53 16.50
N THR A 313 -12.52 7.82 17.79
CA THR A 313 -13.62 8.25 18.67
C THR A 313 -13.35 9.63 19.23
N ASN A 314 -14.42 10.40 19.47
CA ASN A 314 -14.28 11.58 20.29
C ASN A 314 -13.82 11.19 21.71
N LYS A 315 -13.28 12.15 22.45
CA LYS A 315 -12.71 11.92 23.78
C LYS A 315 -13.66 11.28 24.80
N ASN A 316 -14.97 11.46 24.64
CA ASN A 316 -15.99 10.91 25.52
C ASN A 316 -16.47 9.52 25.11
N GLY A 317 -16.12 9.04 23.91
CA GLY A 317 -16.60 7.75 23.39
C GLY A 317 -18.11 7.73 23.11
N THR A 318 -18.67 8.87 22.68
CA THR A 318 -20.09 9.00 22.25
C THR A 318 -20.24 9.22 20.75
N ILE A 319 -19.14 9.55 20.06
CA ILE A 319 -19.11 9.74 18.61
C ILE A 319 -17.95 8.93 18.05
N VAL A 320 -18.20 8.19 16.97
CA VAL A 320 -17.19 7.43 16.24
C VAL A 320 -17.24 7.75 14.77
N SER A 321 -16.07 7.99 14.18
CA SER A 321 -15.86 7.96 12.73
C SER A 321 -15.19 6.65 12.36
N PHE A 322 -15.66 5.97 11.32
CA PHE A 322 -15.11 4.69 10.88
C PHE A 322 -15.17 4.55 9.36
N VAL A 323 -14.22 3.80 8.81
CA VAL A 323 -14.13 3.53 7.37
C VAL A 323 -14.55 2.09 7.12
N GLN A 324 -15.51 1.89 6.22
CA GLN A 324 -15.93 0.56 5.77
C GLN A 324 -16.09 0.58 4.26
N GLU A 325 -15.36 -0.28 3.56
CA GLU A 325 -15.34 -0.29 2.09
C GLU A 325 -15.09 1.11 1.49
N ARG A 326 -14.06 1.80 1.99
CA ARG A 326 -13.64 3.17 1.56
C ARG A 326 -14.71 4.26 1.72
N ASP A 327 -15.84 3.94 2.36
CA ASP A 327 -16.83 4.93 2.78
C ASP A 327 -16.52 5.37 4.20
N LEU A 328 -16.46 6.69 4.44
CA LEU A 328 -16.33 7.27 5.78
C LEU A 328 -17.71 7.51 6.37
N TRP A 329 -17.97 6.88 7.51
CA TRP A 329 -19.18 7.06 8.30
C TRP A 329 -18.87 7.74 9.62
N THR A 330 -19.82 8.48 10.16
CA THR A 330 -19.76 9.00 11.53
C THR A 330 -21.09 8.77 12.23
N TYR A 331 -21.07 8.09 13.37
CA TYR A 331 -22.24 7.91 14.23
C TYR A 331 -22.12 8.76 15.48
N ASN A 332 -23.12 9.60 15.72
CA ASN A 332 -23.28 10.39 16.92
C ASN A 332 -24.40 9.76 17.77
N GLN A 333 -24.00 9.11 18.86
CA GLN A 333 -24.92 8.41 19.76
C GLN A 333 -25.88 9.38 20.48
N ASP A 334 -25.39 10.56 20.87
CA ASP A 334 -26.18 11.53 21.64
C ASP A 334 -27.31 12.14 20.79
N ALA A 335 -27.07 12.33 19.49
CA ALA A 335 -28.04 12.87 18.53
C ALA A 335 -28.84 11.77 17.80
N ASP A 336 -28.40 10.52 17.90
CA ASP A 336 -28.84 9.38 17.09
C ASP A 336 -28.80 9.67 15.58
N GLU A 337 -27.65 10.17 15.11
CA GLU A 337 -27.42 10.54 13.72
C GLU A 337 -26.26 9.73 13.13
N LEU A 338 -26.51 9.11 11.98
CA LEU A 338 -25.51 8.34 11.22
C LEU A 338 -25.25 9.03 9.88
N SER A 339 -24.06 9.61 9.74
CA SER A 339 -23.65 10.41 8.60
C SER A 339 -22.74 9.62 7.67
N LEU A 340 -23.10 9.54 6.38
CA LEU A 340 -22.18 9.12 5.32
C LEU A 340 -21.33 10.33 4.93
N VAL A 341 -20.21 10.52 5.60
CA VAL A 341 -19.34 11.70 5.48
C VAL A 341 -18.68 11.76 4.11
N PHE A 342 -18.14 10.64 3.64
CA PHE A 342 -17.49 10.55 2.33
C PHE A 342 -17.77 9.22 1.66
N SER A 343 -17.97 9.25 0.34
CA SER A 343 -18.08 8.06 -0.49
C SER A 343 -17.98 8.41 -1.97
N PHE A 344 -17.25 7.60 -2.73
CA PHE A 344 -17.38 7.56 -4.19
C PHE A 344 -18.53 6.65 -4.65
N ALA A 345 -18.77 5.53 -3.98
CA ALA A 345 -19.76 4.53 -4.41
C ALA A 345 -21.24 4.94 -4.18
N ASN A 346 -21.58 5.56 -3.05
CA ASN A 346 -22.89 5.37 -2.40
C ASN A 346 -23.96 6.44 -2.71
N LYS A 347 -23.88 7.15 -3.85
CA LYS A 347 -24.99 8.03 -4.31
C LYS A 347 -25.90 7.37 -5.34
N GLU A 348 -25.34 6.61 -6.28
CA GLU A 348 -26.12 5.72 -7.16
C GLU A 348 -25.51 4.31 -7.32
N GLY A 349 -24.30 4.02 -6.81
CA GLY A 349 -23.79 2.66 -6.52
C GLY A 349 -23.61 1.68 -7.68
N HIS A 350 -24.21 1.94 -8.84
CA HIS A 350 -24.33 1.02 -9.96
C HIS A 350 -23.16 1.16 -10.94
N ASP A 351 -22.58 2.35 -11.07
CA ASP A 351 -21.42 2.56 -11.91
C ASP A 351 -20.15 1.95 -11.30
N VAL A 352 -19.50 1.07 -12.05
CA VAL A 352 -18.25 0.41 -11.65
C VAL A 352 -17.09 1.40 -11.49
N ARG A 353 -17.09 2.52 -12.23
CA ARG A 353 -16.08 3.59 -12.10
C ARG A 353 -16.12 4.25 -10.73
N SER A 354 -17.32 4.40 -10.16
CA SER A 354 -17.48 4.90 -8.79
C SER A 354 -16.95 3.92 -7.73
N ARG A 355 -16.85 2.63 -8.08
CA ARG A 355 -16.37 1.54 -7.20
C ARG A 355 -14.93 1.13 -7.49
N TYR A 356 -14.21 1.86 -8.33
CA TYR A 356 -12.80 1.57 -8.56
C TYR A 356 -12.03 1.70 -7.24
N ASP A 357 -11.34 0.63 -6.85
CA ASP A 357 -10.86 0.41 -5.49
C ASP A 357 -9.40 0.83 -5.32
N GLN A 358 -8.92 1.75 -6.14
CA GLN A 358 -7.57 2.32 -6.07
C GLN A 358 -7.55 3.62 -5.27
N HIS A 359 -8.21 3.62 -4.11
CA HIS A 359 -8.12 4.69 -3.14
C HIS A 359 -8.37 4.15 -1.73
N GLU A 360 -7.87 4.87 -0.72
CA GLU A 360 -8.13 4.59 0.69
C GLU A 360 -8.53 5.85 1.43
N VAL A 361 -9.26 5.68 2.53
CA VAL A 361 -9.69 6.80 3.39
C VAL A 361 -9.03 6.66 4.74
N ARG A 362 -8.25 7.68 5.14
CA ARG A 362 -7.62 7.75 6.46
C ARG A 362 -8.32 8.80 7.31
N ILE A 363 -8.71 8.40 8.51
CA ILE A 363 -9.13 9.36 9.54
C ILE A 363 -7.86 9.96 10.15
N ILE A 364 -7.71 11.28 10.07
CA ILE A 364 -6.55 12.01 10.62
C ILE A 364 -6.80 12.33 12.09
N SER A 365 -8.01 12.82 12.41
CA SER A 365 -8.42 13.09 13.79
C SER A 365 -9.92 13.28 13.91
N VAL A 366 -10.44 13.00 15.10
CA VAL A 366 -11.80 13.33 15.54
C VAL A 366 -11.71 14.34 16.68
N ASP A 367 -12.35 15.49 16.51
CA ASP A 367 -12.44 16.56 17.50
C ASP A 367 -13.39 16.17 18.65
N ASP A 368 -13.32 16.89 19.78
CA ASP A 368 -14.15 16.60 20.96
C ASP A 368 -15.67 16.67 20.64
N ASN A 369 -16.08 17.51 19.69
CA ASN A 369 -17.48 17.62 19.22
C ASN A 369 -17.86 16.56 18.18
N GLY A 370 -16.92 15.76 17.67
CA GLY A 370 -17.15 14.76 16.63
C GLY A 370 -16.92 15.24 15.19
N SER A 371 -16.45 16.47 14.98
CA SER A 371 -15.95 16.89 13.67
C SER A 371 -14.70 16.08 13.30
N THR A 372 -14.50 15.82 12.01
CA THR A 372 -13.51 14.84 11.56
C THR A 372 -12.62 15.42 10.46
N ALA A 373 -11.31 15.45 10.70
CA ALA A 373 -10.31 15.65 9.65
C ALA A 373 -9.97 14.28 9.04
N PHE A 374 -10.00 14.18 7.71
CA PHE A 374 -9.69 12.94 7.00
C PHE A 374 -9.01 13.24 5.67
N ALA A 375 -8.38 12.21 5.10
CA ALA A 375 -7.78 12.29 3.78
C ALA A 375 -8.17 11.09 2.92
N VAL A 376 -8.29 11.33 1.63
CA VAL A 376 -8.52 10.31 0.59
C VAL A 376 -7.22 10.18 -0.19
N TYR A 377 -6.64 9.00 -0.21
CA TYR A 377 -5.36 8.69 -0.86
C TYR A 377 -5.62 7.86 -2.10
N GLY A 378 -4.99 8.19 -3.22
CA GLY A 378 -5.08 7.41 -4.44
C GLY A 378 -5.83 8.09 -5.57
N TYR A 379 -6.43 7.26 -6.40
CA TYR A 379 -7.16 7.66 -7.60
C TYR A 379 -8.54 8.22 -7.22
N MET A 380 -8.83 9.44 -7.69
CA MET A 380 -10.12 10.07 -7.45
C MET A 380 -11.14 9.62 -8.51
N ASN A 381 -12.16 8.86 -8.08
CA ASN A 381 -13.12 8.22 -8.99
C ASN A 381 -14.10 9.20 -9.66
N ARG A 382 -14.30 10.38 -9.07
CA ARG A 382 -15.26 11.41 -9.51
C ARG A 382 -14.97 12.72 -8.76
N GLY A 383 -15.70 13.79 -9.08
CA GLY A 383 -15.49 15.11 -8.50
C GLY A 383 -14.52 15.95 -9.32
N GLU A 384 -14.07 17.06 -8.74
CA GLU A 384 -13.19 18.02 -9.43
C GLU A 384 -11.84 17.41 -9.83
N HIS A 385 -11.40 16.38 -9.10
CA HIS A 385 -10.13 15.68 -9.31
C HIS A 385 -10.27 14.34 -10.07
N GLU A 386 -11.41 14.06 -10.71
CA GLU A 386 -11.63 12.78 -11.42
C GLU A 386 -10.44 12.39 -12.33
N GLY A 387 -9.87 11.21 -12.09
CA GLY A 387 -8.73 10.69 -12.85
C GLY A 387 -7.35 11.19 -12.42
N GLU A 388 -7.27 12.05 -11.39
CA GLU A 388 -6.03 12.39 -10.73
C GLU A 388 -5.69 11.37 -9.64
N VAL A 389 -4.39 11.15 -9.40
CA VAL A 389 -3.91 10.42 -8.22
C VAL A 389 -3.29 11.41 -7.25
N GLY A 390 -3.54 11.25 -5.95
CA GLY A 390 -3.01 12.18 -4.96
C GLY A 390 -3.53 11.94 -3.55
N VAL A 391 -3.41 12.97 -2.71
CA VAL A 391 -4.03 13.04 -1.39
C VAL A 391 -4.95 14.24 -1.34
N ASP A 392 -6.22 13.97 -1.12
CA ASP A 392 -7.24 15.00 -0.94
C ASP A 392 -7.63 15.09 0.53
N VAL A 393 -7.39 16.26 1.13
CA VAL A 393 -7.56 16.50 2.56
C VAL A 393 -8.87 17.22 2.79
N TYR A 394 -9.69 16.67 3.69
CA TYR A 394 -11.02 17.17 4.00
C TYR A 394 -11.21 17.46 5.49
N TYR A 395 -12.19 18.31 5.77
CA TYR A 395 -12.74 18.52 7.11
C TYR A 395 -14.26 18.37 7.08
N PHE A 396 -14.78 17.46 7.89
CA PHE A 396 -16.21 17.32 8.15
C PHE A 396 -16.57 18.09 9.42
N ASP A 397 -17.40 19.12 9.25
CA ASP A 397 -18.00 19.88 10.35
C ASP A 397 -19.36 19.25 10.69
N ILE A 398 -19.42 18.55 11.83
CA ILE A 398 -20.62 17.83 12.26
C ILE A 398 -21.79 18.78 12.59
N ASP A 399 -21.49 19.96 13.14
CA ASP A 399 -22.49 20.95 13.53
C ASP A 399 -23.16 21.59 12.30
N LYS A 400 -22.39 21.76 11.21
CA LYS A 400 -22.91 22.23 9.91
C LYS A 400 -23.44 21.10 9.02
N ASN A 401 -23.12 19.84 9.34
CA ASN A 401 -23.36 18.68 8.48
C ASN A 401 -22.82 18.91 7.06
N ALA A 402 -21.57 19.38 6.97
CA ALA A 402 -20.93 19.78 5.71
C ALA A 402 -19.47 19.32 5.66
N VAL A 403 -19.01 18.99 4.45
CA VAL A 403 -17.63 18.59 4.18
C VAL A 403 -16.96 19.70 3.39
N GLU A 404 -15.80 20.14 3.88
CA GLU A 404 -14.96 21.15 3.23
C GLU A 404 -13.67 20.48 2.76
N GLU A 405 -13.35 20.60 1.48
CA GLU A 405 -12.02 20.29 0.97
C GLU A 405 -11.03 21.34 1.50
N LYS A 406 -9.80 20.91 1.81
CA LYS A 406 -8.77 21.76 2.41
C LYS A 406 -7.55 21.87 1.53
N ALA A 407 -7.10 20.77 0.93
CA ALA A 407 -5.97 20.77 0.03
C ALA A 407 -5.93 19.50 -0.82
N PHE A 408 -5.43 19.63 -2.05
CA PHE A 408 -5.11 18.51 -2.92
C PHE A 408 -3.61 18.44 -3.20
N ILE A 409 -3.03 17.27 -2.97
CA ILE A 409 -1.62 16.96 -3.19
C ILE A 409 -1.52 15.96 -4.35
N PRO A 410 -1.18 16.38 -5.58
CA PRO A 410 -1.08 15.47 -6.71
C PRO A 410 0.13 14.54 -6.61
N SER A 411 -0.03 13.34 -7.15
CA SER A 411 1.01 12.34 -7.39
C SER A 411 0.92 11.85 -8.83
N ASN A 412 2.07 11.48 -9.40
CA ASN A 412 2.15 10.81 -10.69
C ASN A 412 2.48 9.31 -10.55
N LYS A 413 2.33 8.75 -9.34
CA LYS A 413 2.57 7.33 -9.04
C LYS A 413 1.24 6.62 -8.82
N SER A 414 1.20 5.29 -9.01
CA SER A 414 -0.01 4.50 -8.75
C SER A 414 -0.49 4.65 -7.30
N PHE A 415 -1.76 4.32 -7.07
CA PHE A 415 -2.41 4.45 -5.76
C PHE A 415 -1.57 3.89 -4.62
N ALA A 416 -1.18 2.61 -4.67
CA ALA A 416 -0.49 1.95 -3.57
C ALA A 416 0.89 2.57 -3.28
N ILE A 417 1.57 3.12 -4.30
CA ILE A 417 2.84 3.83 -4.11
C ILE A 417 2.60 5.23 -3.55
N ALA A 418 1.57 5.94 -4.03
CA ALA A 418 1.20 7.25 -3.50
C ALA A 418 0.74 7.15 -2.04
N GLU A 419 0.03 6.09 -1.67
CA GLU A 419 -0.35 5.79 -0.29
C GLU A 419 0.88 5.52 0.58
N ASP A 420 1.86 4.72 0.14
CA ASP A 420 3.07 4.50 0.93
C ASP A 420 3.88 5.80 1.12
N GLU A 421 4.05 6.58 0.05
CA GLU A 421 4.89 7.79 0.06
C GLU A 421 4.25 8.98 0.77
N LEU A 422 2.94 9.19 0.59
CA LEU A 422 2.21 10.35 1.13
C LEU A 422 1.33 9.98 2.33
N GLY A 423 0.81 8.75 2.37
CA GLY A 423 -0.08 8.24 3.41
C GLY A 423 0.55 8.24 4.79
N LYS A 424 1.85 8.00 4.91
CA LYS A 424 2.54 8.00 6.20
C LYS A 424 2.68 9.40 6.82
N MET A 425 2.61 10.48 6.04
CA MET A 425 3.11 11.79 6.51
C MET A 425 2.30 13.01 6.06
N VAL A 426 1.00 12.84 5.79
CA VAL A 426 0.05 13.96 5.67
C VAL A 426 -0.72 14.10 6.99
N TYR A 427 -0.62 15.27 7.63
CA TYR A 427 -1.38 15.57 8.85
C TYR A 427 -2.01 16.97 8.78
N TYR A 428 -3.34 17.04 8.87
CA TYR A 428 -4.08 18.29 8.95
C TYR A 428 -4.52 18.59 10.38
N SER A 429 -4.04 19.72 10.89
CA SER A 429 -4.43 20.26 12.19
C SER A 429 -5.51 21.33 12.00
N HIS A 430 -6.77 20.94 12.14
CA HIS A 430 -7.90 21.88 12.02
C HIS A 430 -7.82 23.07 12.98
N GLU A 431 -7.51 22.85 14.27
CA GLU A 431 -7.41 23.93 15.28
C GLU A 431 -6.43 25.05 14.86
N ARG A 432 -5.39 24.69 14.10
CA ARG A 432 -4.31 25.60 13.69
C ARG A 432 -4.38 26.01 12.22
N GLN A 433 -5.28 25.41 11.44
CA GLN A 433 -5.33 25.50 9.97
C GLN A 433 -3.96 25.21 9.32
N MET A 434 -3.24 24.22 9.87
CA MET A 434 -1.90 23.83 9.41
C MET A 434 -1.92 22.43 8.82
N LEU A 435 -1.39 22.31 7.61
CA LEU A 435 -1.14 21.04 6.94
C LEU A 435 0.35 20.73 6.95
N TYR A 436 0.71 19.52 7.40
CA TYR A 436 2.07 19.00 7.37
C TYR A 436 2.17 17.92 6.32
N VAL A 437 3.21 17.98 5.50
CA VAL A 437 3.47 16.98 4.46
C VAL A 437 4.94 16.65 4.44
N LEU A 438 5.30 15.38 4.58
CA LEU A 438 6.65 14.92 4.22
C LEU A 438 6.58 14.26 2.85
N ALA A 439 7.25 14.85 1.87
CA ALA A 439 7.33 14.31 0.52
C ALA A 439 8.74 14.49 -0.04
N GLY A 440 9.31 13.42 -0.56
CA GLY A 440 10.64 13.44 -1.18
C GLY A 440 11.74 14.00 -0.26
N GLY A 441 11.76 13.59 1.01
CA GLY A 441 12.76 14.03 1.99
C GLY A 441 12.61 15.49 2.46
N LYS A 442 11.53 16.17 2.08
CA LYS A 442 11.23 17.55 2.49
C LYS A 442 9.98 17.58 3.36
N LEU A 443 10.11 18.18 4.53
CA LEU A 443 9.02 18.39 5.48
C LEU A 443 8.46 19.78 5.30
N TYR A 444 7.23 19.86 4.83
CA TYR A 444 6.50 21.11 4.63
C TYR A 444 5.51 21.35 5.76
N GLN A 445 5.38 22.62 6.13
CA GLN A 445 4.27 23.15 6.90
C GLN A 445 3.55 24.18 6.04
N VAL A 446 2.25 24.00 5.85
CA VAL A 446 1.42 24.88 5.03
C VAL A 446 0.32 25.48 5.89
N ASP A 447 0.35 26.81 6.00
CA ASP A 447 -0.70 27.62 6.59
C ASP A 447 -1.81 27.82 5.54
N LEU A 448 -2.94 27.15 5.72
CA LEU A 448 -4.04 27.18 4.75
C LEU A 448 -4.82 28.49 4.80
N ASP A 449 -4.84 29.20 5.93
CA ASP A 449 -5.52 30.50 6.06
C ASP A 449 -4.80 31.59 5.28
N ASN A 450 -3.46 31.57 5.32
CA ASN A 450 -2.62 32.59 4.68
C ASN A 450 -2.01 32.13 3.35
N ASN A 451 -2.29 30.89 2.93
CA ASN A 451 -1.68 30.24 1.78
C ASN A 451 -0.14 30.37 1.78
N LYS A 452 0.47 30.08 2.94
CA LYS A 452 1.91 30.21 3.16
C LYS A 452 2.53 28.85 3.42
N GLN A 453 3.45 28.44 2.55
CA GLN A 453 4.27 27.24 2.71
C GLN A 453 5.63 27.57 3.32
N GLU A 454 6.06 26.76 4.28
CA GLU A 454 7.35 26.81 4.95
C GLU A 454 8.00 25.42 4.93
N VAL A 455 9.30 25.36 4.71
CA VAL A 455 10.08 24.10 4.76
C VAL A 455 10.70 24.01 6.14
N LEU A 456 10.30 22.99 6.91
CA LEU A 456 10.80 22.73 8.26
C LEU A 456 12.10 21.92 8.26
N ALA A 457 12.26 21.06 7.26
CA ALA A 457 13.45 20.27 7.01
C ALA A 457 13.53 19.89 5.53
N GLU A 458 14.75 19.74 5.02
CA GLU A 458 15.04 19.33 3.66
C GLU A 458 16.16 18.27 3.65
N ASP A 459 16.26 17.55 2.53
CA ASP A 459 17.26 16.51 2.31
C ASP A 459 17.29 15.42 3.40
N LEU A 460 16.13 15.15 4.02
CA LEU A 460 15.98 14.07 4.98
C LEU A 460 16.09 12.73 4.25
N ALA A 461 17.16 11.99 4.54
CA ALA A 461 17.28 10.60 4.13
C ALA A 461 16.38 9.69 4.99
N GLU A 462 16.14 8.49 4.47
CA GLU A 462 15.49 7.42 5.23
C GLU A 462 16.24 7.14 6.55
N GLY A 463 15.48 6.92 7.63
CA GLY A 463 16.03 6.77 8.97
C GLY A 463 16.40 8.08 9.67
N GLN A 464 16.33 9.24 9.00
CA GLN A 464 16.47 10.55 9.64
C GLN A 464 15.17 11.09 10.20
N TYR A 465 14.04 10.42 9.96
CA TYR A 465 12.72 10.80 10.46
C TYR A 465 11.87 9.57 10.79
N THR A 466 10.84 9.78 11.61
CA THR A 466 9.82 8.78 11.94
C THR A 466 8.56 9.47 12.46
N ALA A 467 7.39 8.86 12.35
CA ALA A 467 6.13 9.36 12.88
C ALA A 467 5.41 8.30 13.72
N SER A 468 4.48 8.73 14.57
CA SER A 468 3.60 7.82 15.30
C SER A 468 2.57 7.17 14.36
N ASP A 469 2.04 6.02 14.76
CA ASP A 469 1.05 5.26 13.96
C ASP A 469 -0.19 6.11 13.58
N ASP A 470 -0.68 6.92 14.52
CA ASP A 470 -1.79 7.86 14.32
C ASP A 470 -1.36 9.18 13.61
N GLY A 471 -0.08 9.31 13.25
CA GLY A 471 0.50 10.43 12.51
C GLY A 471 0.61 11.77 13.24
N HIS A 472 0.16 11.89 14.50
CA HIS A 472 0.14 13.19 15.18
C HIS A 472 1.50 13.61 15.77
N MET A 473 2.45 12.68 15.88
CA MET A 473 3.83 12.95 16.30
C MET A 473 4.78 12.71 15.14
N LEU A 474 5.76 13.59 14.99
CA LEU A 474 6.84 13.47 14.01
C LEU A 474 8.17 13.76 14.71
N ALA A 475 9.18 12.94 14.46
CA ALA A 475 10.54 13.20 14.90
C ALA A 475 11.50 13.18 13.72
N TYR A 476 12.43 14.13 13.65
CA TYR A 476 13.42 14.21 12.58
C TYR A 476 14.75 14.79 13.06
N GLN A 477 15.84 14.30 12.48
CA GLN A 477 17.20 14.78 12.74
C GLN A 477 17.40 16.19 12.17
N THR A 478 18.23 16.96 12.86
CA THR A 478 18.78 18.23 12.38
C THR A 478 20.27 18.30 12.74
N ASN A 479 20.98 19.29 12.20
CA ASN A 479 22.41 19.51 12.44
C ASN A 479 23.30 18.34 12.00
N GLY A 480 23.02 17.71 10.86
CA GLY A 480 23.88 16.69 10.26
C GLY A 480 23.13 15.71 9.36
N SER A 481 23.90 14.85 8.68
CA SER A 481 23.39 13.68 7.97
C SER A 481 23.02 12.54 8.95
N LEU A 482 22.52 11.41 8.42
CA LEU A 482 22.07 10.25 9.20
C LEU A 482 23.05 9.82 10.29
N GLU A 483 24.35 9.84 10.00
CA GLU A 483 25.42 9.40 10.89
C GLU A 483 26.09 10.54 11.69
N GLU A 484 25.76 11.79 11.38
CA GLU A 484 26.42 12.99 11.92
C GLU A 484 25.50 13.85 12.79
N ALA A 485 24.18 13.64 12.71
CA ALA A 485 23.20 14.47 13.39
C ALA A 485 23.36 14.47 14.90
N THR A 486 23.31 15.68 15.47
CA THR A 486 23.48 15.94 16.91
C THR A 486 22.20 16.37 17.59
N GLU A 487 21.12 16.59 16.83
CA GLU A 487 19.84 17.09 17.31
C GLU A 487 18.69 16.31 16.66
N ILE A 488 17.66 15.95 17.44
CA ILE A 488 16.38 15.47 16.94
C ILE A 488 15.28 16.42 17.43
N ARG A 489 14.45 16.87 16.51
CA ARG A 489 13.23 17.63 16.79
C ARG A 489 12.06 16.68 16.84
N VAL A 490 11.27 16.78 17.90
CA VAL A 490 10.06 15.98 18.12
C VAL A 490 8.86 16.94 18.16
N LEU A 491 8.07 16.93 17.09
CA LEU A 491 6.96 17.84 16.85
C LEU A 491 5.62 17.11 17.04
N ASN A 492 4.74 17.70 17.85
CA ASN A 492 3.34 17.32 17.91
C ASN A 492 2.56 18.14 16.88
N LEU A 493 2.13 17.51 15.79
CA LEU A 493 1.49 18.18 14.65
C LEU A 493 0.12 18.76 15.02
N LYS A 494 -0.60 18.12 15.94
CA LYS A 494 -1.91 18.57 16.44
C LYS A 494 -1.86 19.95 17.09
N ASN A 495 -0.89 20.19 17.98
CA ASN A 495 -0.84 21.44 18.76
C ASN A 495 0.39 22.32 18.47
N GLY A 496 1.35 21.83 17.68
CA GLY A 496 2.56 22.55 17.29
C GLY A 496 3.64 22.63 18.36
N LYS A 497 3.47 21.92 19.48
CA LYS A 497 4.52 21.85 20.51
C LYS A 497 5.67 21.02 20.00
N GLU A 498 6.86 21.53 20.23
CA GLU A 498 8.12 20.92 19.84
C GLU A 498 8.97 20.66 21.07
N ASN A 499 9.70 19.54 21.07
CA ASN A 499 10.79 19.28 21.99
C ASN A 499 12.05 18.91 21.22
N ILE A 500 13.20 19.19 21.83
CA ILE A 500 14.50 18.88 21.25
C ILE A 500 15.19 17.81 22.10
N VAL A 501 15.80 16.83 21.43
CA VAL A 501 16.71 15.85 22.00
C VAL A 501 18.09 16.13 21.43
N GLU A 502 19.11 16.27 22.29
CA GLU A 502 20.49 16.55 21.89
C GLU A 502 21.39 15.35 22.18
N ALA A 503 22.37 15.13 21.29
CA ALA A 503 23.44 14.19 21.51
C ALA A 503 24.38 14.67 22.62
N LYS A 504 25.09 13.75 23.27
CA LYS A 504 26.20 14.11 24.16
C LYS A 504 27.41 14.56 23.33
N ASP A 505 28.31 15.31 23.96
CA ASP A 505 29.55 15.76 23.33
C ASP A 505 30.30 14.59 22.66
N GLY A 506 30.48 14.68 21.34
CA GLY A 506 31.19 13.68 20.52
C GLY A 506 30.37 12.45 20.13
N GLU A 507 29.07 12.41 20.45
CA GLU A 507 28.12 11.37 20.03
C GLU A 507 27.17 11.92 18.95
N THR A 508 26.45 11.00 18.29
CA THR A 508 25.36 11.32 17.35
C THR A 508 24.10 10.59 17.77
N ILE A 509 22.94 11.03 17.29
CA ILE A 509 21.63 10.48 17.70
C ILE A 509 20.74 10.20 16.51
N ARG A 510 19.96 9.13 16.57
CA ARG A 510 19.08 8.67 15.47
C ARG A 510 17.65 8.40 15.96
N PRO A 511 16.60 8.96 15.31
CA PRO A 511 15.23 8.60 15.59
C PRO A 511 14.97 7.17 15.13
N LEU A 512 14.21 6.41 15.90
CA LEU A 512 13.98 4.99 15.63
C LEU A 512 12.50 4.63 15.50
N GLY A 513 11.61 5.34 16.19
CA GLY A 513 10.19 5.10 16.06
C GLY A 513 9.38 5.74 17.17
N PHE A 514 8.11 5.35 17.21
CA PHE A 514 7.23 5.58 18.35
C PHE A 514 6.62 4.24 18.74
N VAL A 515 6.47 4.00 20.03
CA VAL A 515 5.62 2.92 20.54
C VAL A 515 4.44 3.58 21.25
N SER A 516 3.25 3.44 20.67
CA SER A 516 2.12 4.33 21.00
C SER A 516 2.50 5.81 20.77
N SER A 517 2.57 6.64 21.83
CA SER A 517 3.02 8.04 21.73
C SER A 517 4.42 8.28 22.33
N ASP A 518 5.10 7.23 22.77
CA ASP A 518 6.42 7.32 23.37
C ASP A 518 7.49 7.28 22.28
N PHE A 519 8.31 8.32 22.23
CA PHE A 519 9.36 8.48 21.23
C PHE A 519 10.59 7.64 21.57
N ILE A 520 11.08 6.86 20.60
CA ILE A 520 12.29 6.04 20.75
C ILE A 520 13.40 6.53 19.80
N TYR A 521 14.61 6.68 20.35
CA TYR A 521 15.82 7.08 19.62
C TYR A 521 17.07 6.40 20.17
N GLY A 522 18.10 6.31 19.34
CA GLY A 522 19.38 5.70 19.68
C GLY A 522 20.54 6.67 19.75
N TYR A 523 21.57 6.31 20.52
CA TYR A 523 22.86 7.01 20.59
C TYR A 523 23.92 6.22 19.84
N GLN A 524 24.69 6.94 19.03
CA GLN A 524 25.77 6.42 18.21
C GLN A 524 27.09 7.10 18.59
N ARG A 525 28.20 6.40 18.41
CA ARG A 525 29.54 6.97 18.54
C ARG A 525 30.24 6.85 17.19
N PRO A 526 30.75 7.95 16.60
CA PRO A 526 31.47 7.87 15.34
C PRO A 526 32.64 6.85 15.34
N ALA A 527 33.28 6.63 16.50
CA ALA A 527 34.33 5.63 16.67
C ALA A 527 33.86 4.17 16.56
N ASP A 528 32.56 3.93 16.71
CA ASP A 528 31.96 2.61 16.56
C ASP A 528 31.62 2.30 15.10
N LYS A 529 31.82 3.22 14.15
CA LYS A 529 31.64 2.95 12.72
C LYS A 529 32.45 1.73 12.30
N GLY A 530 31.81 0.87 11.51
CA GLY A 530 32.40 -0.34 10.97
C GLY A 530 31.63 -0.79 9.74
N ARG A 531 31.72 -2.08 9.42
CA ARG A 531 31.03 -2.68 8.28
C ARG A 531 30.24 -3.91 8.67
N THR A 532 29.15 -4.18 7.98
CA THR A 532 28.49 -5.49 8.03
C THR A 532 29.36 -6.55 7.37
N VAL A 533 29.03 -7.83 7.58
CA VAL A 533 29.68 -8.93 6.85
C VAL A 533 29.50 -8.81 5.32
N ALA A 534 28.45 -8.12 4.87
CA ALA A 534 28.21 -7.82 3.45
C ALA A 534 29.05 -6.65 2.90
N GLY A 535 29.91 -6.05 3.74
CA GLY A 535 30.77 -4.92 3.38
C GLY A 535 30.09 -3.55 3.41
N GLU A 536 28.85 -3.45 3.88
CA GLU A 536 28.11 -2.18 3.98
C GLU A 536 28.54 -1.41 5.23
N ASP A 537 28.67 -0.10 5.11
CA ASP A 537 28.96 0.75 6.27
C ASP A 537 27.82 0.65 7.29
N LEU A 538 28.18 0.49 8.57
CA LEU A 538 27.25 0.45 9.68
C LEU A 538 27.78 1.31 10.82
N LEU A 539 26.98 2.29 11.23
CA LEU A 539 27.13 3.00 12.50
C LEU A 539 26.03 2.53 13.47
N PRO A 540 26.28 1.49 14.28
CA PRO A 540 25.25 0.97 15.15
C PRO A 540 25.13 1.82 16.42
N MET A 541 24.03 1.64 17.14
CA MET A 541 23.74 2.36 18.37
C MET A 541 24.23 1.57 19.58
N TYR A 542 24.97 2.21 20.48
CA TYR A 542 25.43 1.56 21.72
C TYR A 542 24.35 1.57 22.82
N ALA A 543 23.37 2.46 22.68
CA ALA A 543 22.26 2.62 23.60
C ALA A 543 21.03 3.19 22.90
N LEU A 544 19.87 2.99 23.52
CA LEU A 544 18.55 3.46 23.09
C LEU A 544 17.83 4.08 24.30
N GLU A 545 17.05 5.13 24.07
CA GLU A 545 16.14 5.73 25.06
C GLU A 545 14.71 5.84 24.52
N ILE A 546 13.74 5.64 25.42
CA ILE A 546 12.32 5.85 25.18
C ILE A 546 11.88 7.02 26.07
N ARG A 547 11.19 8.01 25.49
CA ARG A 547 10.65 9.19 26.18
C ARG A 547 9.14 9.30 26.03
N ASP A 548 8.47 9.64 27.12
CA ASP A 548 7.03 9.86 27.12
C ASP A 548 6.61 11.18 26.43
N SER A 549 5.31 11.36 26.26
CA SER A 549 4.69 12.60 25.73
C SER A 549 5.02 13.88 26.51
N LYS A 550 5.60 13.78 27.72
CA LYS A 550 6.08 14.91 28.54
C LYS A 550 7.60 15.09 28.43
N ASN A 551 8.24 14.43 27.47
CA ASN A 551 9.67 14.43 27.23
C ASN A 551 10.49 13.88 28.42
N LYS A 552 9.92 12.94 29.19
CA LYS A 552 10.62 12.27 30.29
C LYS A 552 11.09 10.89 29.84
N VAL A 553 12.36 10.57 30.14
CA VAL A 553 12.91 9.23 29.90
C VAL A 553 12.15 8.19 30.74
N VAL A 554 11.55 7.21 30.07
CA VAL A 554 10.84 6.08 30.69
C VAL A 554 11.67 4.79 30.62
N LYS A 555 12.56 4.65 29.63
CA LYS A 555 13.45 3.51 29.48
C LYS A 555 14.78 3.93 28.86
N THR A 556 15.85 3.32 29.35
CA THR A 556 17.17 3.30 28.71
C THR A 556 17.57 1.84 28.52
N TYR A 557 18.07 1.48 27.34
CA TYR A 557 18.57 0.15 27.01
C TYR A 557 20.03 0.27 26.54
N SER A 558 20.89 -0.59 27.09
CA SER A 558 22.29 -0.74 26.66
C SER A 558 22.81 -2.08 27.21
N VAL A 559 23.61 -2.78 26.40
CA VAL A 559 24.23 -4.06 26.77
C VAL A 559 25.71 -3.98 26.40
N GLU A 560 26.60 -4.44 27.29
CA GLU A 560 28.04 -4.42 27.06
C GLU A 560 28.41 -5.31 25.85
N GLU A 561 29.36 -4.84 25.03
CA GLU A 561 29.84 -5.50 23.80
C GLU A 561 28.78 -5.82 22.72
N THR A 562 27.56 -5.30 22.87
CA THR A 562 26.45 -5.51 21.93
C THR A 562 25.87 -4.17 21.50
N TYR A 563 25.60 -4.03 20.20
CA TYR A 563 25.07 -2.81 19.61
C TYR A 563 23.71 -3.09 18.97
N ILE A 564 22.89 -2.05 18.82
CA ILE A 564 21.61 -2.11 18.11
C ILE A 564 21.85 -1.63 16.67
N SER A 565 21.51 -2.46 15.68
CA SER A 565 21.56 -2.06 14.28
C SER A 565 20.29 -1.36 13.84
N ASP A 566 19.13 -1.83 14.33
CA ASP A 566 17.81 -1.33 13.97
C ASP A 566 16.74 -1.79 14.98
N ILE A 567 15.51 -1.29 14.86
CA ILE A 567 14.35 -1.75 15.63
C ILE A 567 13.15 -2.05 14.74
N PHE A 568 12.22 -2.87 15.24
CA PHE A 568 10.86 -2.98 14.73
C PHE A 568 9.89 -2.68 15.86
N VAL A 569 8.82 -1.94 15.58
CA VAL A 569 7.75 -1.69 16.54
C VAL A 569 6.47 -2.32 16.00
N GLU A 570 5.91 -3.26 16.75
CA GLU A 570 4.64 -3.92 16.45
C GLU A 570 3.72 -3.73 17.65
N GLU A 571 2.70 -2.88 17.48
CA GLU A 571 1.75 -2.47 18.53
C GLU A 571 2.44 -1.94 19.79
N ASN A 572 2.67 -2.81 20.77
CA ASN A 572 3.29 -2.52 22.05
C ASN A 572 4.65 -3.20 22.23
N LEU A 573 5.15 -3.93 21.25
CA LEU A 573 6.42 -4.65 21.31
C LEU A 573 7.45 -3.96 20.43
N VAL A 574 8.58 -3.60 21.04
CA VAL A 574 9.76 -3.11 20.32
C VAL A 574 10.78 -4.24 20.23
N THR A 575 11.01 -4.75 19.03
CA THR A 575 12.05 -5.75 18.73
C THR A 575 13.35 -5.03 18.39
N LEU A 576 14.44 -5.40 19.06
CA LEU A 576 15.78 -4.84 18.86
C LEU A 576 16.65 -5.80 18.04
N ASN A 577 17.05 -5.38 16.85
CA ASN A 577 18.05 -6.09 16.04
C ASN A 577 19.44 -5.74 16.54
N ARG A 578 20.23 -6.77 16.88
CA ARG A 578 21.51 -6.59 17.56
C ARG A 578 22.69 -7.12 16.76
N VAL A 579 23.84 -6.49 16.93
CA VAL A 579 25.11 -6.90 16.34
C VAL A 579 26.23 -6.90 17.37
N THR A 580 27.25 -7.74 17.15
CA THR A 580 28.50 -7.76 17.92
C THR A 580 29.66 -7.39 17.01
N LYS A 581 30.66 -6.69 17.56
CA LYS A 581 31.83 -6.21 16.81
C LYS A 581 33.00 -7.18 16.93
N SER A 582 33.65 -7.50 15.81
CA SER A 582 34.93 -8.22 15.73
C SER A 582 35.87 -7.47 14.77
N GLY A 583 36.90 -6.82 15.29
CA GLY A 583 37.69 -5.87 14.52
C GLY A 583 36.82 -4.68 14.08
N ASP A 584 36.76 -4.42 12.78
CA ASP A 584 35.87 -3.40 12.19
C ASP A 584 34.56 -3.99 11.62
N THR A 585 34.33 -5.29 11.79
CA THR A 585 33.17 -6.01 11.23
C THR A 585 32.10 -6.28 12.28
N TYR A 586 30.84 -6.12 11.88
CA TYR A 586 29.64 -6.40 12.68
C TYR A 586 28.91 -7.63 12.15
N THR A 587 28.57 -8.53 13.07
CA THR A 587 27.78 -9.74 12.80
C THR A 587 26.50 -9.71 13.63
N GLY A 588 25.37 -10.11 13.03
CA GLY A 588 24.09 -10.24 13.72
C GLY A 588 24.17 -11.18 14.93
N THR A 589 23.44 -10.84 16.00
CA THR A 589 23.27 -11.69 17.19
C THR A 589 21.79 -11.77 17.57
N LYS A 590 21.46 -12.58 18.58
CA LYS A 590 20.07 -12.80 19.03
C LYS A 590 19.36 -11.47 19.29
N GLN A 591 18.13 -11.32 18.81
CA GLN A 591 17.27 -10.16 19.10
C GLN A 591 16.98 -10.00 20.60
N ASP A 592 16.54 -8.79 21.00
CA ASP A 592 15.97 -8.50 22.32
C ASP A 592 14.63 -7.77 22.17
N TYR A 593 13.86 -7.64 23.25
CA TYR A 593 12.51 -7.10 23.19
C TYR A 593 12.22 -6.12 24.35
N ILE A 594 11.50 -5.04 24.04
CA ILE A 594 10.96 -4.10 25.04
C ILE A 594 9.44 -4.03 24.85
N SER A 595 8.67 -4.49 25.84
CA SER A 595 7.21 -4.35 25.83
C SER A 595 6.79 -3.05 26.51
N ASN A 596 5.92 -2.29 25.84
CA ASN A 596 5.21 -1.16 26.40
C ASN A 596 3.95 -1.67 27.13
N ASN A 597 3.83 -1.31 28.41
CA ASN A 597 2.70 -1.68 29.27
C ASN A 597 1.74 -0.50 29.49
N GLU A 598 1.82 0.56 28.67
CA GLU A 598 0.89 1.67 28.71
C GLU A 598 -0.51 1.13 28.38
N VAL A 599 -1.39 1.23 29.37
CA VAL A 599 -2.79 0.84 29.21
C VAL A 599 -3.43 1.92 28.36
N ARG A 600 -3.78 1.61 27.10
CA ARG A 600 -4.65 2.47 26.28
C ARG A 600 -5.83 2.87 27.15
N LYS A 601 -6.13 4.17 27.22
CA LYS A 601 -7.38 4.61 27.87
C LYS A 601 -8.52 3.82 27.25
N GLU A 602 -9.29 3.12 28.09
CA GLU A 602 -10.51 2.46 27.65
C GLU A 602 -11.41 3.53 27.00
N SER A 603 -11.56 3.45 25.68
CA SER A 603 -12.65 4.11 24.99
C SER A 603 -13.92 3.32 25.27
N ASN A 604 -15.06 3.99 25.37
CA ASN A 604 -16.36 3.33 25.47
C ASN A 604 -16.66 2.51 24.21
N ILE A 605 -15.97 2.76 23.10
CA ILE A 605 -16.19 2.12 21.81
C ILE A 605 -14.96 1.30 21.42
N THR A 606 -15.16 0.02 21.12
CA THR A 606 -14.10 -0.91 20.71
C THR A 606 -14.53 -1.74 19.50
N LEU A 607 -13.58 -2.10 18.64
CA LEU A 607 -13.82 -3.07 17.57
C LEU A 607 -13.79 -4.50 18.16
N GLU A 608 -14.87 -5.25 17.98
CA GLU A 608 -14.98 -6.64 18.43
C GLU A 608 -15.50 -7.55 17.32
N SER A 609 -15.13 -8.83 17.39
CA SER A 609 -15.76 -9.86 16.57
C SER A 609 -16.96 -10.51 17.27
N TYR A 610 -17.99 -10.87 16.52
CA TYR A 610 -19.08 -11.73 16.97
C TYR A 610 -19.37 -12.81 15.92
N THR A 611 -20.20 -13.81 16.26
CA THR A 611 -20.47 -14.95 15.37
C THR A 611 -21.96 -15.20 15.22
N THR A 612 -22.40 -15.57 14.02
CA THR A 612 -23.74 -16.13 13.76
C THR A 612 -23.63 -17.44 12.99
N ASP A 613 -24.68 -18.28 13.02
CA ASP A 613 -24.70 -19.57 12.33
C ASP A 613 -24.63 -19.42 10.79
N LEU A 614 -25.10 -18.30 10.24
CA LEU A 614 -25.16 -18.05 8.80
C LEU A 614 -23.88 -17.41 8.25
N LYS A 615 -23.41 -16.36 8.91
CA LYS A 615 -22.29 -15.52 8.42
C LYS A 615 -20.96 -15.82 9.10
N GLU A 616 -20.95 -16.70 10.10
CA GLU A 616 -19.79 -17.01 10.93
C GLU A 616 -19.21 -15.73 11.59
N LYS A 617 -17.90 -15.56 11.66
CA LYS A 617 -17.23 -14.41 12.28
C LYS A 617 -17.52 -13.12 11.51
N GLN A 618 -17.99 -12.12 12.24
CA GLN A 618 -18.34 -10.77 11.80
C GLN A 618 -17.72 -9.74 12.72
N MET A 619 -17.66 -8.48 12.28
CA MET A 619 -17.10 -7.36 13.04
C MET A 619 -18.18 -6.37 13.45
N ARG A 620 -18.01 -5.75 14.62
CA ARG A 620 -18.85 -4.67 15.13
C ARG A 620 -18.03 -3.64 15.92
N LEU A 621 -18.47 -2.39 15.92
CA LEU A 621 -18.03 -1.39 16.90
C LEU A 621 -18.95 -1.47 18.11
N THR A 622 -18.44 -2.01 19.21
CA THR A 622 -19.17 -2.27 20.46
C THR A 622 -19.11 -1.07 21.39
N TYR A 623 -20.24 -0.72 21.98
CA TYR A 623 -20.41 0.34 22.97
C TYR A 623 -20.53 -0.32 24.34
N ALA A 624 -19.66 0.02 25.30
CA ALA A 624 -19.70 -0.58 26.63
C ALA A 624 -21.01 -0.25 27.37
N ASP A 625 -21.55 0.95 27.15
CA ASP A 625 -22.85 1.39 27.67
C ASP A 625 -24.04 0.96 26.78
N GLY A 626 -23.78 0.32 25.63
CA GLY A 626 -24.78 -0.07 24.63
C GLY A 626 -25.37 1.11 23.83
N ILE A 627 -26.29 0.79 22.91
CA ILE A 627 -27.04 1.77 22.10
C ILE A 627 -28.54 1.63 22.39
N GLU A 628 -29.18 2.71 22.84
CA GLU A 628 -30.62 2.73 23.14
C GLU A 628 -31.50 2.81 21.88
N ASP A 629 -31.21 3.76 20.97
CA ASP A 629 -31.95 3.91 19.71
C ASP A 629 -31.21 3.22 18.56
N GLN A 630 -31.91 2.30 17.90
CA GLN A 630 -31.34 1.45 16.84
C GLN A 630 -31.77 1.90 15.45
N SER A 631 -32.45 3.05 15.33
CA SER A 631 -33.02 3.57 14.08
C SER A 631 -32.53 4.99 13.80
N PRO A 632 -31.21 5.15 13.57
CA PRO A 632 -30.58 6.46 13.50
C PRO A 632 -31.09 7.27 12.31
N LYS A 633 -31.12 8.58 12.47
CA LYS A 633 -31.38 9.49 11.37
C LYS A 633 -30.17 9.50 10.42
N ILE A 634 -30.40 9.08 9.18
CA ILE A 634 -29.35 9.04 8.16
C ILE A 634 -29.12 10.43 7.58
N LEU A 635 -27.86 10.89 7.66
CA LEU A 635 -27.40 12.14 7.09
C LEU A 635 -26.46 11.87 5.92
N ARG A 636 -26.52 12.76 4.93
CA ARG A 636 -25.59 12.80 3.81
C ARG A 636 -25.04 14.23 3.73
N PRO A 637 -23.98 14.54 4.50
CA PRO A 637 -23.27 15.80 4.40
C PRO A 637 -23.02 16.17 2.93
N LYS A 638 -23.12 17.46 2.63
CA LYS A 638 -22.80 17.95 1.29
C LYS A 638 -21.44 18.63 1.29
N GLN A 639 -20.79 18.61 0.13
CA GLN A 639 -19.53 19.32 -0.05
C GLN A 639 -19.81 20.81 -0.20
N VAL A 640 -19.06 21.62 0.54
CA VAL A 640 -19.04 23.07 0.40
C VAL A 640 -18.32 23.40 -0.90
N MET A 641 -18.96 24.18 -1.77
CA MET A 641 -18.36 24.66 -3.01
C MET A 641 -17.24 25.64 -2.67
N LEU A 642 -16.02 25.35 -3.13
CA LEU A 642 -14.87 26.24 -3.08
C LEU A 642 -14.68 26.91 -4.44
N ASP A 643 -14.08 28.11 -4.46
CA ASP A 643 -13.69 28.75 -5.72
C ASP A 643 -12.47 28.04 -6.35
N GLU A 644 -11.51 27.54 -5.54
CA GLU A 644 -10.37 26.70 -5.93
C GLU A 644 -9.70 26.09 -4.67
N ALA A 645 -9.41 24.79 -4.66
CA ALA A 645 -8.72 24.14 -3.54
C ALA A 645 -7.22 24.49 -3.49
N VAL A 646 -6.61 24.45 -2.30
CA VAL A 646 -5.16 24.65 -2.16
C VAL A 646 -4.42 23.47 -2.77
N ARG A 647 -3.81 23.67 -3.94
CA ARG A 647 -3.02 22.65 -4.62
C ARG A 647 -1.55 22.75 -4.24
N ILE A 648 -0.99 21.68 -3.68
CA ILE A 648 0.39 21.65 -3.20
C ILE A 648 1.21 20.72 -4.07
N ALA A 649 1.96 21.28 -5.01
CA ALA A 649 2.88 20.52 -5.84
C ALA A 649 4.26 20.39 -5.18
N PHE A 650 4.88 19.22 -5.32
CA PHE A 650 6.23 18.95 -4.83
C PHE A 650 7.15 18.60 -5.99
N ASP A 651 8.29 19.28 -6.08
CA ASP A 651 9.26 19.09 -7.16
C ASP A 651 10.26 17.93 -6.91
N GLY A 652 9.97 17.06 -5.94
CA GLY A 652 10.93 16.08 -5.44
C GLY A 652 10.79 14.69 -6.07
N LYS A 653 11.67 14.33 -7.00
CA LYS A 653 11.94 12.93 -7.32
C LYS A 653 13.04 12.41 -6.40
N VAL A 654 12.67 11.71 -5.33
CA VAL A 654 13.65 10.90 -4.58
C VAL A 654 13.68 9.52 -5.20
N LYS A 655 14.75 9.23 -5.95
CA LYS A 655 15.09 7.87 -6.37
C LYS A 655 15.78 7.19 -5.20
N ALA A 656 15.02 6.51 -4.35
CA ALA A 656 15.56 5.50 -3.45
C ALA A 656 15.33 4.12 -4.09
N ASP A 657 16.31 3.22 -4.00
CA ASP A 657 16.12 1.83 -4.39
C ASP A 657 15.10 1.21 -3.43
N LYS A 658 13.87 1.01 -3.90
CA LYS A 658 12.78 0.36 -3.15
C LYS A 658 12.44 -0.98 -3.77
N TYR A 659 11.90 -1.87 -2.96
CA TYR A 659 11.49 -3.23 -3.31
C TYR A 659 10.00 -3.41 -3.07
N TYR A 660 9.25 -3.61 -4.15
CA TYR A 660 7.81 -3.72 -4.20
C TYR A 660 7.42 -5.19 -4.18
N VAL A 661 6.57 -5.57 -3.22
CA VAL A 661 6.04 -6.92 -3.12
C VAL A 661 4.64 -6.97 -3.71
N TYR A 662 4.49 -7.59 -4.87
CA TYR A 662 3.18 -7.87 -5.44
C TYR A 662 2.75 -9.29 -5.08
N GLY A 663 1.54 -9.44 -4.57
CA GLY A 663 0.96 -10.70 -4.13
C GLY A 663 -0.56 -10.61 -4.14
N MET A 664 -1.25 -11.73 -4.30
CA MET A 664 -2.72 -11.76 -4.35
C MET A 664 -3.35 -10.80 -5.39
N GLY A 665 -2.57 -10.42 -6.41
CA GLY A 665 -2.98 -9.54 -7.50
C GLY A 665 -2.84 -8.04 -7.24
N GLU A 666 -2.23 -7.63 -6.12
CA GLU A 666 -2.10 -6.22 -5.71
C GLU A 666 -0.69 -5.94 -5.17
N LEU A 667 -0.31 -4.67 -5.05
CA LEU A 667 0.90 -4.27 -4.31
C LEU A 667 0.62 -4.41 -2.81
N ILE A 668 1.31 -5.33 -2.15
CA ILE A 668 1.09 -5.65 -0.73
C ILE A 668 1.89 -4.73 0.18
N GLU A 669 3.17 -4.51 -0.13
CA GLU A 669 4.07 -3.75 0.73
C GLU A 669 5.34 -3.30 -0.02
N ILE A 670 5.97 -2.23 0.47
CA ILE A 670 7.21 -1.66 -0.08
C ILE A 670 8.28 -1.69 1.01
N TYR A 671 9.47 -2.16 0.67
CA TYR A 671 10.61 -2.29 1.58
C TYR A 671 11.89 -1.64 1.02
N ASP A 672 12.80 -1.28 1.92
CA ASP A 672 14.12 -0.73 1.55
C ASP A 672 15.17 -1.82 1.40
N LYS A 673 14.85 -3.02 1.89
CA LYS A 673 15.74 -4.19 1.86
C LYS A 673 15.08 -5.32 1.10
N ALA A 674 15.78 -5.82 0.07
CA ALA A 674 15.32 -6.93 -0.75
C ALA A 674 14.99 -8.17 0.09
N ALA A 675 15.77 -8.47 1.12
CA ALA A 675 15.55 -9.64 1.96
C ALA A 675 14.17 -9.64 2.66
N TYR A 676 13.72 -8.49 3.17
CA TYR A 676 12.40 -8.37 3.79
C TYR A 676 11.29 -8.49 2.75
N ALA A 677 11.47 -7.87 1.58
CA ALA A 677 10.54 -8.01 0.48
C ALA A 677 10.41 -9.47 0.02
N ILE A 678 11.51 -10.21 -0.07
CA ILE A 678 11.53 -11.64 -0.48
C ILE A 678 10.82 -12.50 0.55
N GLN A 679 11.09 -12.28 1.85
CA GLN A 679 10.41 -13.01 2.92
C GLN A 679 8.90 -12.77 2.89
N LYS A 680 8.47 -11.53 2.67
CA LYS A 680 7.05 -11.20 2.52
C LYS A 680 6.44 -11.82 1.27
N ALA A 681 7.12 -11.71 0.12
CA ALA A 681 6.68 -12.28 -1.14
C ALA A 681 6.54 -13.82 -1.06
N GLU A 682 7.40 -14.49 -0.29
CA GLU A 682 7.28 -15.92 -0.07
C GLU A 682 5.99 -16.30 0.68
N GLN A 683 5.58 -15.51 1.67
CA GLN A 683 4.37 -15.77 2.46
C GLN A 683 3.08 -15.57 1.65
N VAL A 684 3.10 -14.67 0.65
CA VAL A 684 1.93 -14.30 -0.14
C VAL A 684 1.97 -14.87 -1.57
N SER A 685 2.85 -15.85 -1.81
CA SER A 685 3.12 -16.41 -3.14
C SER A 685 3.28 -15.32 -4.22
N GLY A 686 4.08 -14.31 -3.91
CA GLY A 686 4.24 -13.10 -4.70
C GLY A 686 5.52 -13.01 -5.51
N VAL A 687 5.78 -11.79 -5.97
CA VAL A 687 6.95 -11.34 -6.71
C VAL A 687 7.53 -10.08 -6.08
N VAL A 688 8.85 -9.96 -6.09
CA VAL A 688 9.59 -8.76 -5.66
C VAL A 688 10.15 -8.06 -6.89
N ILE A 689 9.81 -6.78 -7.01
CA ILE A 689 10.22 -5.92 -8.11
C ILE A 689 10.97 -4.71 -7.53
N SER A 690 12.00 -4.21 -8.19
CA SER A 690 12.65 -2.95 -7.78
C SER A 690 11.93 -1.71 -8.32
N SER A 691 12.31 -0.52 -7.86
CA SER A 691 11.75 0.76 -8.33
C SER A 691 11.99 1.09 -9.80
N ASP A 692 12.91 0.39 -10.46
CA ASP A 692 13.17 0.42 -11.90
C ASP A 692 12.48 -0.74 -12.65
N GLN A 693 11.58 -1.46 -11.98
CA GLN A 693 10.82 -2.61 -12.48
C GLN A 693 11.61 -3.89 -12.79
N SER A 694 12.87 -4.01 -12.35
CA SER A 694 13.60 -5.29 -12.45
C SER A 694 13.05 -6.35 -11.49
N TYR A 695 12.98 -7.60 -11.96
CA TYR A 695 12.59 -8.75 -11.15
C TYR A 695 13.71 -9.14 -10.18
N ILE A 696 13.45 -8.97 -8.89
CA ILE A 696 14.39 -9.36 -7.82
C ILE A 696 14.16 -10.82 -7.40
N TRP A 697 12.89 -11.23 -7.31
CA TRP A 697 12.53 -12.56 -6.84
C TRP A 697 11.10 -12.95 -7.21
N GLU A 698 10.85 -14.24 -7.48
CA GLU A 698 9.50 -14.77 -7.70
C GLU A 698 9.34 -16.14 -7.01
N LYS A 699 8.23 -16.35 -6.30
CA LYS A 699 7.95 -17.66 -5.68
C LYS A 699 7.76 -18.72 -6.76
N GLY A 700 8.45 -19.84 -6.66
CA GLY A 700 8.18 -21.04 -7.46
C GLY A 700 8.57 -20.96 -8.95
N ASN A 701 9.22 -19.88 -9.40
CA ASN A 701 9.75 -19.71 -10.76
C ASN A 701 11.26 -20.03 -10.82
N ARG A 702 11.63 -21.26 -10.46
CA ARG A 702 13.00 -21.77 -10.59
C ARG A 702 13.01 -23.23 -11.01
N ASP A 703 14.04 -23.64 -11.73
CA ASP A 703 14.30 -25.04 -12.05
C ASP A 703 14.75 -25.80 -10.80
N LEU A 704 14.53 -27.11 -10.79
CA LEU A 704 14.98 -27.99 -9.70
C LEU A 704 16.50 -28.20 -9.69
N VAL A 705 17.14 -28.01 -10.85
CA VAL A 705 18.58 -28.16 -11.04
C VAL A 705 19.03 -27.07 -11.99
N TYR A 706 20.02 -26.28 -11.57
CA TYR A 706 20.58 -25.21 -12.39
C TYR A 706 22.07 -25.03 -12.08
N TYR A 707 22.87 -24.78 -13.12
CA TYR A 707 24.29 -24.43 -12.99
C TYR A 707 24.60 -23.26 -13.91
N THR A 708 25.22 -22.23 -13.36
CA THR A 708 25.74 -21.08 -14.11
C THR A 708 26.96 -21.48 -14.94
N GLU A 709 27.30 -20.66 -15.93
CA GLU A 709 28.53 -20.85 -16.73
C GLU A 709 29.78 -20.26 -16.04
N ALA A 710 29.72 -19.97 -14.74
CA ALA A 710 30.83 -19.37 -14.00
C ALA A 710 32.05 -20.31 -13.98
N GLN A 711 33.23 -19.78 -14.30
CA GLN A 711 34.48 -20.55 -14.29
C GLN A 711 35.19 -20.43 -12.94
N ALA A 712 35.82 -21.53 -12.51
CA ALA A 712 36.65 -21.53 -11.30
C ALA A 712 37.76 -20.48 -11.38
N PHE A 713 37.95 -19.71 -10.31
CA PHE A 713 38.91 -18.63 -10.20
C PHE A 713 39.56 -18.64 -8.83
N LYS A 714 40.75 -18.06 -8.73
CA LYS A 714 41.51 -17.94 -7.49
C LYS A 714 41.81 -16.47 -7.20
N ARG A 715 41.68 -16.04 -5.95
CA ARG A 715 42.03 -14.69 -5.53
C ARG A 715 43.53 -14.42 -5.63
N ALA A 716 43.91 -13.16 -5.83
CA ALA A 716 45.30 -12.74 -5.68
C ALA A 716 45.75 -12.75 -4.21
N ASP A 717 47.06 -12.84 -3.95
CA ASP A 717 47.62 -12.96 -2.59
C ASP A 717 47.25 -11.78 -1.67
N ASP A 718 47.07 -10.58 -2.23
CA ASP A 718 46.72 -9.33 -1.53
C ASP A 718 45.22 -8.97 -1.61
N GLN A 719 44.40 -9.84 -2.21
CA GLN A 719 42.96 -9.65 -2.40
C GLN A 719 42.18 -10.50 -1.39
N SER A 720 41.05 -10.00 -0.88
CA SER A 720 40.13 -10.81 -0.07
C SER A 720 39.32 -11.76 -0.97
N SER A 721 38.81 -12.86 -0.42
CA SER A 721 37.91 -13.75 -1.16
C SER A 721 36.62 -13.02 -1.60
N PHE A 722 36.16 -12.07 -0.80
CA PHE A 722 35.01 -11.22 -1.13
C PHE A 722 35.27 -10.34 -2.35
N ASP A 723 36.38 -9.58 -2.35
CA ASP A 723 36.74 -8.71 -3.46
C ASP A 723 36.97 -9.51 -4.76
N ALA A 724 37.50 -10.72 -4.65
CA ALA A 724 37.67 -11.62 -5.78
C ALA A 724 36.32 -12.06 -6.37
N CYS A 725 35.33 -12.39 -5.52
CA CYS A 725 33.97 -12.68 -5.97
C CYS A 725 33.31 -11.46 -6.63
N GLU A 726 33.40 -10.27 -6.00
CA GLU A 726 32.87 -9.02 -6.55
C GLU A 726 33.49 -8.68 -7.92
N GLU A 727 34.80 -8.94 -8.09
CA GLU A 727 35.45 -8.76 -9.39
C GLU A 727 34.89 -9.71 -10.46
N GLN A 728 34.64 -10.98 -10.12
CA GLN A 728 33.98 -11.91 -11.04
C GLN A 728 32.56 -11.48 -11.40
N MET A 729 31.81 -10.89 -10.47
CA MET A 729 30.43 -10.49 -10.73
C MET A 729 30.32 -9.32 -11.72
N LYS A 730 31.37 -8.50 -11.90
CA LYS A 730 31.37 -7.37 -12.86
C LYS A 730 31.17 -7.81 -14.32
N GLN A 731 31.52 -9.03 -14.68
CA GLN A 731 31.38 -9.53 -16.05
C GLN A 731 29.92 -9.67 -16.50
N TYR A 732 28.99 -9.75 -15.55
CA TYR A 732 27.56 -9.93 -15.83
C TYR A 732 26.82 -8.61 -16.11
N HIS A 733 27.46 -7.45 -15.91
CA HIS A 733 26.85 -6.13 -16.08
C HIS A 733 25.51 -5.96 -15.36
N ALA A 734 25.40 -6.56 -14.18
CA ALA A 734 24.19 -6.61 -13.36
C ALA A 734 24.30 -5.69 -12.13
N LYS A 735 23.16 -5.26 -11.58
CA LYS A 735 23.05 -4.45 -10.37
C LYS A 735 23.19 -5.32 -9.12
N ARG A 736 24.08 -4.91 -8.20
CA ARG A 736 24.28 -5.59 -6.90
C ARG A 736 23.05 -5.45 -6.02
N VAL A 737 22.63 -6.52 -5.36
CA VAL A 737 21.51 -6.57 -4.41
C VAL A 737 21.95 -7.27 -3.13
N ASN A 738 21.75 -6.62 -1.99
CA ASN A 738 22.01 -7.24 -0.69
C ASN A 738 20.85 -8.16 -0.29
N LEU A 739 21.15 -9.45 -0.10
CA LEU A 739 20.20 -10.51 0.26
C LEU A 739 20.49 -11.07 1.66
N THR A 740 21.19 -10.31 2.49
CA THR A 740 21.50 -10.70 3.88
C THR A 740 20.23 -10.96 4.67
N GLY A 741 20.15 -12.13 5.28
CA GLY A 741 18.98 -12.59 6.02
C GLY A 741 17.99 -13.44 5.20
N CYS A 742 18.18 -13.56 3.89
CA CYS A 742 17.47 -14.57 3.10
C CYS A 742 17.89 -15.98 3.53
N SER A 743 16.99 -16.96 3.37
CA SER A 743 17.35 -18.38 3.43
C SER A 743 18.16 -18.78 2.19
N LEU A 744 18.87 -19.90 2.27
CA LEU A 744 19.57 -20.45 1.11
C LEU A 744 18.58 -20.71 -0.04
N ASP A 745 17.41 -21.27 0.27
CA ASP A 745 16.36 -21.56 -0.71
C ASP A 745 15.90 -20.32 -1.49
N GLN A 746 15.72 -19.20 -0.78
CA GLN A 746 15.31 -17.93 -1.36
C GLN A 746 16.34 -17.38 -2.36
N VAL A 747 17.64 -17.55 -2.10
CA VAL A 747 18.70 -17.02 -2.99
C VAL A 747 18.99 -17.91 -4.20
N LEU A 748 18.59 -19.19 -4.19
CA LEU A 748 18.74 -20.08 -5.35
C LEU A 748 17.98 -19.58 -6.59
N TYR A 749 16.90 -18.80 -6.40
CA TYR A 749 16.21 -18.14 -7.52
C TYR A 749 17.16 -17.25 -8.35
N VAL A 750 18.05 -16.49 -7.70
CA VAL A 750 18.98 -15.60 -8.38
C VAL A 750 19.96 -16.39 -9.26
N ILE A 751 20.43 -17.53 -8.73
CA ILE A 751 21.26 -18.48 -9.48
C ILE A 751 20.53 -18.99 -10.72
N ASN A 752 19.23 -19.32 -10.59
CA ASN A 752 18.40 -19.79 -11.70
C ASN A 752 18.25 -18.75 -12.83
N LYS A 753 18.42 -17.46 -12.55
CA LYS A 753 18.44 -16.40 -13.57
C LYS A 753 19.81 -16.25 -14.25
N GLY A 754 20.71 -17.21 -14.03
CA GLY A 754 22.03 -17.28 -14.66
C GLY A 754 23.11 -16.45 -13.97
N LEU A 755 22.85 -15.95 -12.75
CA LEU A 755 23.74 -15.07 -12.01
C LEU A 755 24.22 -15.76 -10.73
N PRO A 756 25.54 -15.99 -10.54
CA PRO A 756 26.06 -16.52 -9.29
C PRO A 756 25.73 -15.64 -8.08
N VAL A 757 25.77 -16.21 -6.88
CA VAL A 757 25.52 -15.49 -5.62
C VAL A 757 26.75 -15.56 -4.73
N ILE A 758 27.21 -14.42 -4.23
CA ILE A 758 28.30 -14.39 -3.24
C ILE A 758 27.71 -14.77 -1.89
N SER A 759 28.35 -15.69 -1.19
CA SER A 759 27.95 -16.16 0.13
C SER A 759 29.10 -16.04 1.11
N MET A 760 28.84 -15.44 2.27
CA MET A 760 29.83 -15.33 3.34
C MET A 760 29.69 -16.53 4.28
N THR A 761 30.80 -17.23 4.52
CA THR A 761 30.86 -18.36 5.47
C THR A 761 31.23 -17.91 6.89
N ASP A 762 31.98 -16.81 6.98
CA ASP A 762 32.27 -16.09 8.21
C ASP A 762 32.49 -14.60 7.92
N SER A 763 33.02 -13.83 8.88
CA SER A 763 33.27 -12.39 8.73
C SER A 763 34.37 -12.01 7.71
N SER A 764 35.13 -12.98 7.20
CA SER A 764 36.35 -12.78 6.41
C SER A 764 36.46 -13.67 5.17
N HIS A 765 35.67 -14.74 5.08
CA HIS A 765 35.73 -15.69 3.98
C HIS A 765 34.41 -15.76 3.19
N ALA A 766 34.54 -15.66 1.87
CA ALA A 766 33.45 -15.60 0.90
C ALA A 766 33.65 -16.68 -0.16
N ILE A 767 32.54 -17.29 -0.59
CA ILE A 767 32.47 -18.27 -1.67
C ILE A 767 31.47 -17.80 -2.73
N LEU A 768 31.60 -18.29 -3.96
CA LEU A 768 30.68 -17.98 -5.04
C LEU A 768 29.77 -19.18 -5.33
N LEU A 769 28.49 -19.08 -5.01
CA LEU A 769 27.49 -20.11 -5.32
C LEU A 769 27.17 -20.07 -6.82
N THR A 770 27.41 -21.17 -7.52
CA THR A 770 27.33 -21.25 -8.99
C THR A 770 26.29 -22.23 -9.49
N GLY A 771 25.73 -23.08 -8.64
CA GLY A 771 24.70 -24.02 -9.05
C GLY A 771 24.07 -24.76 -7.88
N TYR A 772 22.98 -25.46 -8.17
CA TYR A 772 22.26 -26.26 -7.21
C TYR A 772 21.51 -27.42 -7.88
N SER A 773 21.19 -28.42 -7.08
CA SER A 773 20.25 -29.49 -7.37
C SER A 773 19.20 -29.57 -6.26
N THR A 774 18.33 -30.57 -6.29
CA THR A 774 17.39 -30.83 -5.20
C THR A 774 18.06 -31.21 -3.87
N THR A 775 19.34 -31.60 -3.89
CA THR A 775 20.06 -32.11 -2.71
C THR A 775 21.36 -31.39 -2.41
N ASP A 776 21.95 -30.72 -3.41
CA ASP A 776 23.31 -30.22 -3.34
C ASP A 776 23.43 -28.78 -3.84
N VAL A 777 24.45 -28.08 -3.36
CA VAL A 777 24.84 -26.75 -3.82
C VAL A 777 26.30 -26.77 -4.26
N THR A 778 26.57 -26.20 -5.42
CA THR A 778 27.90 -26.07 -6.01
C THR A 778 28.40 -24.64 -5.85
N TYR A 779 29.66 -24.50 -5.45
CA TYR A 779 30.31 -23.22 -5.22
C TYR A 779 31.78 -23.24 -5.60
N ILE A 780 32.32 -22.08 -5.92
CA ILE A 780 33.75 -21.84 -6.11
C ILE A 780 34.30 -21.20 -4.84
N ASP A 781 35.41 -21.74 -4.35
CA ASP A 781 36.18 -21.15 -3.26
C ASP A 781 37.39 -20.37 -3.83
N PRO A 782 37.42 -19.03 -3.71
CA PRO A 782 38.52 -18.20 -4.21
C PRO A 782 39.88 -18.47 -3.55
N ASP A 783 39.94 -19.06 -2.35
CA ASP A 783 41.20 -19.34 -1.65
C ASP A 783 41.90 -20.57 -2.24
N SER A 784 41.14 -21.63 -2.50
CA SER A 784 41.65 -22.83 -3.16
C SER A 784 41.76 -22.63 -4.68
N GLY A 785 40.78 -21.95 -5.28
CA GLY A 785 40.55 -21.87 -6.72
C GLY A 785 39.79 -23.08 -7.27
N GLU A 786 39.15 -23.87 -6.40
CA GLU A 786 38.47 -25.10 -6.74
C GLU A 786 36.94 -24.96 -6.66
N GLU A 787 36.25 -25.70 -7.53
CA GLU A 787 34.81 -25.89 -7.45
C GLU A 787 34.49 -27.06 -6.52
N ASN A 788 33.57 -26.85 -5.59
CA ASN A 788 33.16 -27.79 -4.57
C ASN A 788 31.64 -28.00 -4.64
N THR A 789 31.17 -29.16 -4.20
CA THR A 789 29.75 -29.46 -4.06
C THR A 789 29.49 -30.06 -2.69
N VAL A 790 28.51 -29.52 -1.99
CA VAL A 790 28.10 -29.95 -0.65
C VAL A 790 26.59 -30.11 -0.59
N SER A 791 26.09 -30.81 0.42
CA SER A 791 24.63 -30.91 0.60
C SER A 791 24.04 -29.55 0.95
N VAL A 792 22.74 -29.35 0.66
CA VAL A 792 22.00 -28.12 1.04
C VAL A 792 22.14 -27.83 2.54
N ASN A 793 21.99 -28.84 3.40
CA ASN A 793 22.11 -28.68 4.85
C ASN A 793 23.53 -28.25 5.30
N ASP A 794 24.56 -28.78 4.63
CA ASP A 794 25.94 -28.38 4.92
C ASP A 794 26.17 -26.93 4.51
N MET A 795 25.64 -26.50 3.36
CA MET A 795 25.72 -25.11 2.92
C MET A 795 24.96 -24.15 3.85
N GLU A 796 23.78 -24.51 4.35
CA GLU A 796 23.06 -23.73 5.36
C GLU A 796 23.90 -23.59 6.65
N THR A 797 24.55 -24.67 7.07
CA THR A 797 25.43 -24.65 8.26
C THR A 797 26.65 -23.76 8.03
N MET A 798 27.25 -23.81 6.83
CA MET A 798 28.40 -22.99 6.46
C MET A 798 28.07 -21.50 6.46
N THR A 799 26.84 -21.11 6.11
CA THR A 799 26.43 -19.71 5.94
C THR A 799 25.77 -19.10 7.18
N ALA A 800 25.25 -19.94 8.09
CA ALA A 800 24.64 -19.48 9.34
C ALA A 800 25.59 -18.63 10.21
N GLY A 801 26.90 -18.92 10.19
CA GLY A 801 27.91 -18.19 10.97
C GLY A 801 28.08 -16.72 10.58
N SER A 802 27.72 -16.35 9.35
CA SER A 802 27.72 -14.96 8.86
C SER A 802 26.38 -14.25 9.05
N GLY A 803 25.38 -14.94 9.63
CA GLY A 803 24.00 -14.46 9.66
C GLY A 803 23.29 -14.56 8.32
N ASN A 804 23.63 -15.56 7.50
CA ASN A 804 23.10 -15.75 6.14
C ASN A 804 23.34 -14.52 5.26
N THR A 805 24.60 -14.10 5.19
CA THR A 805 25.01 -12.96 4.36
C THR A 805 25.20 -13.42 2.92
N PHE A 806 24.25 -13.05 2.07
CA PHE A 806 24.24 -13.32 0.63
C PHE A 806 24.24 -12.01 -0.17
N ILE A 807 24.97 -11.99 -1.28
CA ILE A 807 24.98 -10.86 -2.22
C ILE A 807 24.67 -11.38 -3.61
N GLY A 808 23.50 -10.99 -4.10
CA GLY A 808 23.01 -11.33 -5.42
C GLY A 808 23.23 -10.20 -6.40
N TYR A 809 22.94 -10.49 -7.66
CA TYR A 809 22.97 -9.53 -8.76
C TYR A 809 21.72 -9.71 -9.60
N VAL A 810 21.18 -8.62 -10.15
CA VAL A 810 19.97 -8.61 -10.97
C VAL A 810 20.23 -7.78 -12.24
N LYS A 811 19.74 -8.25 -13.38
CA LYS A 811 19.90 -7.58 -14.68
C LYS A 811 18.93 -6.42 -14.87
#